data_AF-S8BYT8-F1
#
_entry.id   AF-S8BYT8-F1
#
_cell.length_a   1.000
_cell.length_b   1.000
_cell.length_c   1.000
_cell.angle_alpha   90.00
_cell.angle_beta   90.00
_cell.angle_gamma   90.00
#
_symmetry.space_group_name_H-M   'P 1'
#
loop_
_entity.id
_entity.type
_entity.pdbx_description
1 polymer ?
#
loop_
_entity_poly.entity_id
_entity_poly.type
_entity_poly.pdbx_seq_one_letter_code
_entity_poly.pdbx_strand_id
1 'polypeptide(L)'
;MVAGLPENLDFSNTSLECPACLSGKMTRVPYPRKGVKSDESIKDMNVGDEVCSDTFGPIQGMSRYGNRFIVEFIDKASSFAFLFGLSTLSQVFTKYIVMWNILNTQLGVKIKLFRADGHGCYDNSEMRSFLAKDGTLFKMRTPYCLEQNAIAERRVRTIVEMARTMLIHSCVPSYCWEDAVMHANHVKNRIITRVLNNVTPYEKFWKKKPDLQWLRPFGCLAYVLIHKELRQGKFEAVARPGVLMGMSDAHSGYKIHMLQNNEIKIARDVWFYEEVFPYRKNPTNDLQWMNPLDCPKPEDDERVPDGFEDPFVKSRENTNETRRISELSNLYKEKVFQINNTLLKITSSVSSVISDEPAVVTEGVEKLESTNFGEEVICSGKQDVYDFSQKDIIKDCMVDGVILNVAELDLKSELEGSDREKWLEAFRVEYGAILRTKTFVPMTLEARRLLHEGKIKVHQTRPILVHKFDEAGNIARYKVRLVVKGFTMEQGIDYDKTFAPCARMNTVRMIVAWAVALKWQVIHADVPNAYLNGKTPHLVVIKLPPMWNEVLGDVVGKDGQPAIMANSLYGAPDAGRNWNSTYVQIFIEEGYTQCKKEPCLFVKGSYPRVAIFVIWVDDTFATGSDVPEIDWMMSRLKDKLNIKKAFIEKIAQRFGLSDAKPLNLPVQKGFRPLKNMCPVNEEDREEMRRIPYRSAVGSLLYVALCTRPDIMYATCALARFGHNPGKAHWTGVKSIIRYLMASRDMCFNYWFPSSELSVVDLVPNGFSDAAFNDADDGRSTMGYVLYMAGYPISWRSKVAKTVAQSSFEAEWVALNGFAREVVWARDVFAHIFGPCKISSTLRIDNQACFIHVEQRVTEANKHFKPKFFLMVQLVRDQIVTVVKINSTENCADIMTKALGKPSFGAHRRLLMIDV
;
A
#
# COMPACT_ATOMS: atom_id res chain seq x y z
N MET A 1 -47.41 2.55 -30.05
CA MET A 1 -46.13 1.88 -30.41
C MET A 1 -44.99 2.61 -29.70
N VAL A 2 -43.87 1.94 -29.43
CA VAL A 2 -42.66 2.61 -28.90
C VAL A 2 -42.03 3.38 -30.07
N ALA A 3 -41.86 4.68 -29.91
CA ALA A 3 -41.29 5.54 -30.94
C ALA A 3 -39.78 5.25 -31.10
N GLY A 4 -39.30 5.13 -32.35
CA GLY A 4 -37.86 4.97 -32.65
C GLY A 4 -37.34 3.54 -32.77
N LEU A 5 -38.20 2.53 -32.82
CA LEU A 5 -37.79 1.16 -33.20
C LEU A 5 -37.55 1.11 -34.72
N PRO A 6 -36.44 0.52 -35.21
CA PRO A 6 -36.22 0.32 -36.64
C PRO A 6 -37.33 -0.57 -37.22
N GLU A 7 -37.90 -0.15 -38.36
CA GLU A 7 -39.06 -0.82 -38.97
C GLU A 7 -38.71 -2.21 -39.56
N ASN A 8 -37.42 -2.50 -39.78
CA ASN A 8 -36.91 -3.74 -40.41
C ASN A 8 -35.83 -4.42 -39.56
N LEU A 9 -36.16 -4.84 -38.34
CA LEU A 9 -35.27 -5.70 -37.53
C LEU A 9 -35.44 -7.17 -37.94
N ASP A 10 -34.52 -7.66 -38.76
CA ASP A 10 -34.44 -9.09 -39.10
C ASP A 10 -33.75 -9.86 -37.95
N PHE A 11 -34.53 -10.65 -37.21
CA PHE A 11 -34.05 -11.50 -36.11
C PHE A 11 -33.64 -12.90 -36.58
N SER A 12 -33.64 -13.19 -37.88
CA SER A 12 -33.29 -14.52 -38.41
C SER A 12 -31.81 -14.86 -38.23
N ASN A 13 -30.93 -13.86 -38.14
CA ASN A 13 -29.49 -14.05 -38.03
C ASN A 13 -29.03 -14.00 -36.55
N THR A 14 -29.27 -15.09 -35.82
CA THR A 14 -28.92 -15.21 -34.39
C THR A 14 -27.42 -15.44 -34.11
N SER A 15 -26.58 -15.50 -35.15
CA SER A 15 -25.13 -15.72 -35.07
C SER A 15 -24.32 -14.42 -35.27
N LEU A 16 -24.71 -13.34 -34.60
CA LEU A 16 -23.95 -12.09 -34.65
C LEU A 16 -22.73 -12.20 -33.70
N GLU A 17 -21.64 -12.76 -34.20
CA GLU A 17 -20.34 -12.85 -33.51
C GLU A 17 -19.67 -11.47 -33.48
N CYS A 18 -20.14 -10.59 -32.59
CA CYS A 18 -19.49 -9.30 -32.37
C CYS A 18 -18.20 -9.47 -31.52
N PRO A 19 -17.00 -9.14 -32.05
CA PRO A 19 -15.74 -9.32 -31.31
C PRO A 19 -15.70 -8.53 -30.00
N ALA A 20 -16.24 -7.30 -29.98
CA ALA A 20 -16.33 -6.52 -28.77
C ALA A 20 -17.24 -7.18 -27.71
N CYS A 21 -18.32 -7.84 -28.13
CA CYS A 21 -19.17 -8.62 -27.23
C CYS A 21 -18.45 -9.88 -26.73
N LEU A 22 -17.66 -10.57 -27.57
CA LEU A 22 -16.84 -11.71 -27.14
C LEU A 22 -15.78 -11.25 -26.11
N SER A 23 -14.99 -10.22 -26.42
CA SER A 23 -14.00 -9.66 -25.50
C SER A 23 -14.62 -9.11 -24.21
N GLY A 24 -15.83 -8.54 -24.29
CA GLY A 24 -16.52 -7.91 -23.18
C GLY A 24 -17.30 -8.87 -22.27
N LYS A 25 -17.90 -9.93 -22.84
CA LYS A 25 -18.91 -10.80 -22.20
C LYS A 25 -18.53 -12.28 -22.15
N MET A 26 -17.33 -12.67 -22.59
CA MET A 26 -16.88 -14.06 -22.47
C MET A 26 -16.90 -14.52 -21.01
N THR A 27 -17.60 -15.61 -20.74
CA THR A 27 -17.75 -16.18 -19.41
C THR A 27 -17.46 -17.67 -19.45
N ARG A 28 -16.98 -18.23 -18.34
CA ARG A 28 -16.72 -19.67 -18.22
C ARG A 28 -18.04 -20.43 -18.46
N VAL A 29 -18.03 -21.43 -19.35
CA VAL A 29 -19.22 -22.25 -19.65
C VAL A 29 -19.78 -22.84 -18.34
N PRO A 30 -21.00 -22.47 -17.94
CA PRO A 30 -21.61 -23.02 -16.74
C PRO A 30 -22.04 -24.46 -16.99
N TYR A 31 -21.97 -25.32 -15.97
CA TYR A 31 -22.57 -26.66 -16.02
C TYR A 31 -24.09 -26.53 -16.28
N PRO A 32 -24.70 -27.43 -17.08
CA PRO A 32 -26.13 -27.39 -17.34
C PRO A 32 -26.89 -27.62 -16.03
N ARG A 33 -27.46 -26.56 -15.46
CA ARG A 33 -28.39 -26.65 -14.35
C ARG A 33 -29.79 -26.92 -14.94
N LYS A 34 -30.44 -27.99 -14.47
CA LYS A 34 -31.88 -28.20 -14.67
C LYS A 34 -32.63 -26.97 -14.14
N GLY A 35 -33.63 -26.53 -14.91
CA GLY A 35 -34.30 -25.24 -14.78
C GLY A 35 -34.64 -24.84 -13.35
N VAL A 36 -34.16 -23.66 -12.96
CA VAL A 36 -34.67 -22.95 -11.78
C VAL A 36 -35.91 -22.19 -12.23
N LYS A 37 -37.06 -22.53 -11.62
CA LYS A 37 -38.33 -21.81 -11.81
C LYS A 37 -38.11 -20.32 -11.56
N SER A 38 -38.66 -19.46 -12.42
CA SER A 38 -38.78 -18.03 -12.17
C SER A 38 -39.47 -17.82 -10.83
N ASP A 39 -38.87 -17.02 -9.98
CA ASP A 39 -39.41 -16.63 -8.67
C ASP A 39 -40.79 -15.98 -8.90
N GLU A 40 -41.88 -16.70 -8.60
CA GLU A 40 -43.27 -16.22 -8.78
C GLU A 40 -43.61 -15.03 -7.87
N SER A 41 -42.72 -14.70 -6.92
CA SER A 41 -42.88 -13.68 -5.89
C SER A 41 -42.75 -12.21 -6.34
N ILE A 42 -42.31 -11.92 -7.57
CA ILE A 42 -42.14 -10.53 -8.06
C ILE A 42 -43.44 -9.94 -8.63
N LYS A 43 -44.45 -10.77 -8.94
CA LYS A 43 -45.68 -10.33 -9.62
C LYS A 43 -46.55 -9.38 -8.78
N ASP A 44 -46.50 -9.49 -7.45
CA ASP A 44 -47.38 -8.76 -6.53
C ASP A 44 -46.69 -7.58 -5.80
N MET A 45 -45.43 -7.25 -6.15
CA MET A 45 -44.71 -6.14 -5.52
C MET A 45 -45.01 -4.80 -6.22
N ASN A 46 -45.26 -3.76 -5.42
CA ASN A 46 -45.36 -2.37 -5.87
C ASN A 46 -44.00 -1.68 -5.81
N VAL A 47 -43.84 -0.63 -6.62
CA VAL A 47 -42.64 0.23 -6.57
C VAL A 47 -42.47 0.76 -5.15
N GLY A 48 -41.24 0.72 -4.62
CA GLY A 48 -40.89 1.15 -3.26
C GLY A 48 -41.11 0.10 -2.16
N ASP A 49 -41.69 -1.06 -2.46
CA ASP A 49 -41.83 -2.14 -1.47
C ASP A 49 -40.47 -2.68 -1.01
N GLU A 50 -39.51 -2.82 -1.93
CA GLU A 50 -38.15 -3.26 -1.62
C GLU A 50 -37.13 -2.63 -2.56
N VAL A 51 -36.15 -1.93 -1.99
CA VAL A 51 -34.99 -1.38 -2.71
C VAL A 51 -33.73 -2.13 -2.28
N CYS A 52 -33.04 -2.73 -3.24
CA CYS A 52 -31.75 -3.39 -3.04
C CYS A 52 -30.60 -2.48 -3.46
N SER A 53 -29.52 -2.47 -2.68
CA SER A 53 -28.34 -1.63 -2.94
C SER A 53 -27.07 -2.46 -3.02
N ASP A 54 -26.17 -2.06 -3.93
CA ASP A 54 -24.82 -2.60 -4.04
C ASP A 54 -23.83 -1.49 -4.44
N THR A 55 -22.55 -1.68 -4.11
CA THR A 55 -21.46 -0.75 -4.47
C THR A 55 -20.34 -1.51 -5.14
N PHE A 56 -19.82 -1.01 -6.26
CA PHE A 56 -18.66 -1.59 -6.93
C PHE A 56 -17.55 -0.57 -7.18
N GLY A 57 -16.31 -1.03 -6.99
CA GLY A 57 -15.08 -0.23 -7.04
C GLY A 57 -14.06 -0.72 -6.00
N PRO A 58 -12.86 -0.11 -5.92
CA PRO A 58 -12.40 1.01 -6.73
C PRO A 58 -12.06 0.57 -8.16
N ILE A 59 -12.56 1.31 -9.15
CA ILE A 59 -12.20 1.09 -10.57
C ILE A 59 -10.80 1.66 -10.80
N GLN A 60 -9.95 0.94 -11.53
CA GLN A 60 -8.58 1.37 -11.83
C GLN A 60 -8.61 2.60 -12.76
N GLY A 61 -8.01 3.70 -12.30
CA GLY A 61 -8.10 5.01 -12.95
C GLY A 61 -9.32 5.80 -12.47
N MET A 62 -9.11 7.06 -12.11
CA MET A 62 -10.22 7.96 -11.76
C MET A 62 -11.09 8.19 -13.01
N SER A 63 -12.41 8.27 -12.82
CA SER A 63 -13.26 8.75 -13.91
C SER A 63 -12.88 10.19 -14.25
N ARG A 64 -13.31 10.65 -15.44
CA ARG A 64 -13.25 12.06 -15.81
C ARG A 64 -13.82 13.01 -14.74
N TYR A 65 -14.77 12.55 -13.92
CA TYR A 65 -15.43 13.34 -12.87
C TYR A 65 -14.76 13.19 -11.49
N GLY A 66 -13.64 12.47 -11.40
CA GLY A 66 -12.93 12.22 -10.14
C GLY A 66 -13.53 11.11 -9.27
N ASN A 67 -14.50 10.35 -9.79
CA ASN A 67 -15.11 9.24 -9.08
C ASN A 67 -14.29 7.96 -9.22
N ARG A 68 -14.42 7.06 -8.24
CA ARG A 68 -13.73 5.75 -8.20
C ARG A 68 -14.66 4.59 -7.89
N PHE A 69 -15.86 4.87 -7.41
CA PHE A 69 -16.87 3.88 -7.05
C PHE A 69 -18.19 4.24 -7.71
N ILE A 70 -19.07 3.26 -7.88
CA ILE A 70 -20.48 3.48 -8.22
C ILE A 70 -21.32 2.82 -7.14
N VAL A 71 -22.37 3.51 -6.70
CA VAL A 71 -23.47 2.92 -5.93
C VAL A 71 -24.66 2.70 -6.85
N GLU A 72 -25.27 1.53 -6.73
CA GLU A 72 -26.48 1.13 -7.41
C GLU A 72 -27.62 0.95 -6.41
N PHE A 73 -28.77 1.56 -6.68
CA PHE A 73 -30.03 1.31 -5.98
C PHE A 73 -31.06 0.77 -6.97
N ILE A 74 -31.65 -0.39 -6.69
CA ILE A 74 -32.59 -1.06 -7.57
C ILE A 74 -33.93 -1.24 -6.86
N ASP A 75 -34.99 -0.73 -7.46
CA ASP A 75 -36.35 -1.08 -7.06
C ASP A 75 -36.70 -2.48 -7.57
N LYS A 76 -36.96 -3.42 -6.67
CA LYS A 76 -37.15 -4.84 -7.02
C LYS A 76 -38.41 -5.07 -7.86
N ALA A 77 -39.47 -4.29 -7.61
CA ALA A 77 -40.73 -4.40 -8.34
C ALA A 77 -40.59 -4.00 -9.81
N SER A 78 -39.96 -2.85 -10.08
CA SER A 78 -39.77 -2.32 -11.44
C SER A 78 -38.47 -2.78 -12.11
N SER A 79 -37.52 -3.36 -11.35
CA SER A 79 -36.14 -3.58 -11.81
C SER A 79 -35.45 -2.31 -12.35
N PHE A 80 -35.94 -1.13 -11.98
CA PHE A 80 -35.36 0.15 -12.34
C PHE A 80 -34.18 0.45 -11.42
N ALA A 81 -33.04 0.79 -12.02
CA ALA A 81 -31.80 1.03 -11.29
C ALA A 81 -31.37 2.50 -11.37
N PHE A 82 -31.06 3.07 -10.21
CA PHE A 82 -30.40 4.36 -10.05
C PHE A 82 -28.90 4.13 -9.81
N LEU A 83 -28.06 4.74 -10.64
CA LEU A 83 -26.60 4.69 -10.48
C LEU A 83 -26.07 6.07 -10.15
N PHE A 84 -25.11 6.13 -9.22
CA PHE A 84 -24.41 7.36 -8.90
C PHE A 84 -22.90 7.12 -8.80
N GLY A 85 -22.11 7.96 -9.46
CA GLY A 85 -20.66 8.01 -9.29
C GLY A 85 -20.30 8.59 -7.92
N LEU A 86 -19.32 7.96 -7.26
CA LEU A 86 -18.83 8.34 -5.94
C LEU A 86 -17.31 8.48 -5.94
N SER A 87 -16.82 9.55 -5.32
CA SER A 87 -15.38 9.75 -5.08
C SER A 87 -14.93 8.92 -3.85
N THR A 88 -15.82 8.81 -2.85
CA THR A 88 -15.65 8.03 -1.61
C THR A 88 -16.93 7.27 -1.25
N LEU A 89 -16.80 6.13 -0.57
CA LEU A 89 -17.96 5.32 -0.15
C LEU A 89 -18.82 6.00 0.94
N SER A 90 -18.34 7.06 1.59
CA SER A 90 -19.13 7.86 2.55
C SER A 90 -20.30 8.61 1.91
N GLN A 91 -20.22 8.88 0.61
CA GLN A 91 -21.26 9.59 -0.15
C GLN A 91 -22.52 8.74 -0.42
N VAL A 92 -22.51 7.45 -0.09
CA VAL A 92 -23.64 6.53 -0.30
C VAL A 92 -24.94 7.05 0.34
N PHE A 93 -24.87 7.53 1.59
CA PHE A 93 -26.05 8.05 2.30
C PHE A 93 -26.62 9.30 1.61
N THR A 94 -25.76 10.21 1.15
CA THR A 94 -26.18 11.40 0.41
C THR A 94 -26.92 11.02 -0.88
N LYS A 95 -26.45 9.99 -1.59
CA LYS A 95 -27.12 9.52 -2.82
C LYS A 95 -28.40 8.73 -2.54
N TYR A 96 -28.46 8.01 -1.42
CA TYR A 96 -29.70 7.41 -0.94
C TYR A 96 -30.79 8.47 -0.72
N ILE A 97 -30.46 9.61 -0.08
CA ILE A 97 -31.41 10.72 0.12
C ILE A 97 -31.91 11.27 -1.23
N VAL A 98 -31.03 11.41 -2.23
CA VAL A 98 -31.43 11.86 -3.57
C VAL A 98 -32.46 10.91 -4.19
N MET A 99 -32.20 9.60 -4.15
CA MET A 99 -33.16 8.60 -4.64
C MET A 99 -34.47 8.63 -3.84
N TRP A 100 -34.39 8.66 -2.50
CA TRP A 100 -35.55 8.71 -1.61
C TRP A 100 -36.44 9.93 -1.90
N ASN A 101 -35.85 11.10 -2.13
CA ASN A 101 -36.56 12.30 -2.55
C ASN A 101 -37.27 12.11 -3.91
N ILE A 102 -36.63 11.44 -4.87
CA ILE A 102 -37.26 11.16 -6.18
C ILE A 102 -38.50 10.28 -6.01
N LEU A 103 -38.42 9.18 -5.25
CA LEU A 103 -39.58 8.30 -5.03
C LEU A 103 -40.72 9.01 -4.29
N ASN A 104 -40.39 9.81 -3.27
CA ASN A 104 -41.39 10.55 -2.52
C ASN A 104 -42.04 11.67 -3.34
N THR A 105 -41.25 12.50 -4.03
CA THR A 105 -41.76 13.69 -4.73
C THR A 105 -42.41 13.32 -6.06
N GLN A 106 -41.82 12.41 -6.84
CA GLN A 106 -42.29 12.12 -8.20
C GLN A 106 -43.35 11.03 -8.25
N LEU A 107 -43.32 10.06 -7.33
CA LEU A 107 -44.24 8.94 -7.31
C LEU A 107 -45.18 8.93 -6.09
N GLY A 108 -44.91 9.73 -5.05
CA GLY A 108 -45.65 9.68 -3.79
C GLY A 108 -45.43 8.37 -3.01
N VAL A 109 -44.33 7.66 -3.30
CA VAL A 109 -44.05 6.32 -2.79
C VAL A 109 -42.96 6.37 -1.72
N LYS A 110 -43.26 5.82 -0.54
CA LYS A 110 -42.27 5.60 0.52
C LYS A 110 -41.58 4.24 0.37
N ILE A 111 -40.31 4.17 0.75
CA ILE A 111 -39.54 2.93 0.74
C ILE A 111 -39.90 2.10 1.99
N LYS A 112 -40.41 0.89 1.81
CA LYS A 112 -40.79 0.03 2.96
C LYS A 112 -39.62 -0.77 3.50
N LEU A 113 -38.80 -1.35 2.61
CA LEU A 113 -37.65 -2.16 2.95
C LEU A 113 -36.43 -1.73 2.12
N PHE A 114 -35.35 -1.35 2.81
CA PHE A 114 -34.05 -1.10 2.22
C PHE A 114 -33.11 -2.25 2.56
N ARG A 115 -32.57 -2.91 1.53
CA ARG A 115 -31.65 -4.05 1.65
C ARG A 115 -30.29 -3.67 1.06
N ALA A 116 -29.22 -3.87 1.83
CA ALA A 116 -27.86 -3.60 1.37
C ALA A 116 -26.92 -4.76 1.70
N ASP A 117 -25.80 -4.85 0.96
CA ASP A 117 -24.72 -5.78 1.31
C ASP A 117 -24.05 -5.34 2.63
N GLY A 118 -23.39 -6.28 3.32
CA GLY A 118 -22.76 -6.07 4.63
C GLY A 118 -21.51 -5.16 4.61
N HIS A 119 -21.38 -4.31 3.60
CA HIS A 119 -20.27 -3.37 3.46
C HIS A 119 -20.46 -2.21 4.45
N GLY A 120 -19.42 -1.86 5.21
CA GLY A 120 -19.50 -0.86 6.30
C GLY A 120 -19.90 0.55 5.86
N CYS A 121 -20.03 0.84 4.57
CA CYS A 121 -20.54 2.12 4.05
C CYS A 121 -22.05 2.30 4.24
N TYR A 122 -22.80 1.21 4.39
CA TYR A 122 -24.23 1.24 4.72
C TYR A 122 -24.47 1.26 6.24
N ASP A 123 -23.40 1.13 7.03
CA ASP A 123 -23.45 1.13 8.49
C ASP A 123 -23.00 2.48 9.10
N ASN A 124 -23.75 3.54 8.79
CA ASN A 124 -23.57 4.88 9.34
C ASN A 124 -24.68 5.19 10.37
N SER A 125 -24.32 5.80 11.51
CA SER A 125 -25.28 6.26 12.52
C SER A 125 -26.32 7.23 11.95
N GLU A 126 -25.92 8.15 11.06
CA GLU A 126 -26.82 9.10 10.40
C GLU A 126 -27.87 8.40 9.54
N MET A 127 -27.44 7.39 8.78
CA MET A 127 -28.33 6.60 7.91
C MET A 127 -29.30 5.76 8.74
N ARG A 128 -28.83 5.13 9.83
CA ARG A 128 -29.69 4.38 10.75
C ARG A 128 -30.75 5.29 11.40
N SER A 129 -30.35 6.47 11.87
CA SER A 129 -31.26 7.46 12.46
C SER A 129 -32.29 7.97 11.45
N PHE A 130 -31.88 8.23 10.21
CA PHE A 130 -32.79 8.67 9.14
C PHE A 130 -33.80 7.58 8.76
N LEU A 131 -33.33 6.35 8.51
CA LEU A 131 -34.20 5.22 8.16
C LEU A 131 -35.21 4.91 9.27
N ALA A 132 -34.77 4.97 10.54
CA ALA A 132 -35.66 4.80 11.69
C ALA A 132 -36.72 5.91 11.79
N LYS A 133 -36.34 7.17 11.51
CA LYS A 133 -37.28 8.31 11.50
C LYS A 133 -38.30 8.22 10.36
N ASP A 134 -37.87 7.76 9.19
CA ASP A 134 -38.74 7.59 8.02
C ASP A 134 -39.67 6.36 8.14
N GLY A 135 -39.31 5.40 9.01
CA GLY A 135 -40.01 4.13 9.16
C GLY A 135 -39.62 3.08 8.10
N THR A 136 -38.51 3.31 7.38
CA THR A 136 -37.97 2.33 6.42
C THR A 136 -37.26 1.20 7.18
N LEU A 137 -37.66 -0.06 6.94
CA LEU A 137 -36.97 -1.20 7.51
C LEU A 137 -35.60 -1.38 6.83
N PHE A 138 -34.52 -1.44 7.61
CA PHE A 138 -33.18 -1.67 7.09
C PHE A 138 -32.70 -3.09 7.37
N LYS A 139 -32.35 -3.85 6.33
CA LYS A 139 -31.77 -5.19 6.45
C LYS A 139 -30.41 -5.27 5.77
N MET A 140 -29.38 -5.55 6.55
CA MET A 140 -28.08 -5.95 6.02
C MET A 140 -28.02 -7.47 5.82
N ARG A 141 -27.23 -7.89 4.83
CA ARG A 141 -26.98 -9.29 4.52
C ARG A 141 -26.36 -10.06 5.71
N THR A 142 -26.80 -11.30 5.92
CA THR A 142 -26.14 -12.24 6.85
C THR A 142 -24.80 -12.73 6.27
N PRO A 143 -23.69 -12.77 7.04
CA PRO A 143 -22.42 -13.32 6.58
C PRO A 143 -22.59 -14.70 5.92
N TYR A 144 -21.90 -14.94 4.80
CA TYR A 144 -21.89 -16.20 4.02
C TYR A 144 -23.15 -16.55 3.19
N CYS A 145 -24.21 -15.77 3.22
CA CYS A 145 -25.41 -16.00 2.37
C CYS A 145 -25.40 -15.11 1.12
N LEU A 146 -24.73 -15.54 0.03
CA LEU A 146 -24.63 -14.78 -1.23
C LEU A 146 -25.97 -14.60 -1.97
N GLU A 147 -26.93 -15.49 -1.74
CA GLU A 147 -28.18 -15.54 -2.52
C GLU A 147 -29.14 -14.37 -2.21
N GLN A 148 -29.00 -13.72 -1.05
CA GLN A 148 -29.95 -12.72 -0.54
C GLN A 148 -29.87 -11.35 -1.25
N ASN A 149 -28.76 -11.02 -1.95
CA ASN A 149 -28.61 -9.80 -2.76
C ASN A 149 -28.37 -10.10 -4.26
N ALA A 150 -28.68 -11.32 -4.71
CA ALA A 150 -28.35 -11.79 -6.06
C ALA A 150 -28.96 -10.95 -7.20
N ILE A 151 -30.01 -10.17 -6.95
CA ILE A 151 -30.61 -9.28 -7.94
C ILE A 151 -29.70 -8.09 -8.24
N ALA A 152 -29.15 -7.44 -7.20
CA ALA A 152 -28.24 -6.32 -7.36
C ALA A 152 -26.91 -6.77 -7.97
N GLU A 153 -26.32 -7.86 -7.48
CA GLU A 153 -25.07 -8.41 -8.04
C GLU A 153 -25.19 -8.74 -9.55
N ARG A 154 -26.30 -9.35 -9.97
CA ARG A 154 -26.54 -9.66 -11.40
C ARG A 154 -26.71 -8.41 -12.23
N ARG A 155 -27.33 -7.37 -11.67
CA ARG A 155 -27.54 -6.09 -12.37
C ARG A 155 -26.22 -5.35 -12.56
N VAL A 156 -25.42 -5.19 -11.51
CA VAL A 156 -24.06 -4.63 -11.57
C VAL A 156 -23.26 -5.33 -12.67
N ARG A 157 -23.23 -6.67 -12.64
CA ARG A 157 -22.51 -7.45 -13.65
C ARG A 157 -22.96 -7.14 -15.08
N THR A 158 -24.28 -7.10 -15.31
CA THR A 158 -24.83 -6.81 -16.63
C THR A 158 -24.44 -5.42 -17.13
N ILE A 159 -24.49 -4.41 -16.26
CA ILE A 159 -24.14 -3.03 -16.59
C ILE A 159 -22.64 -2.90 -16.90
N VAL A 160 -21.79 -3.53 -16.08
CA VAL A 160 -20.33 -3.53 -16.29
C VAL A 160 -19.96 -4.24 -17.59
N GLU A 161 -20.59 -5.37 -17.90
CA GLU A 161 -20.39 -6.08 -19.18
C GLU A 161 -20.82 -5.22 -20.38
N MET A 162 -21.94 -4.48 -20.29
CA MET A 162 -22.38 -3.53 -21.32
C MET A 162 -21.39 -2.37 -21.49
N ALA A 163 -21.00 -1.72 -20.39
CA ALA A 163 -20.08 -0.58 -20.41
C ALA A 163 -18.70 -0.98 -20.97
N ARG A 164 -18.16 -2.13 -20.56
CA ARG A 164 -16.91 -2.68 -21.09
C ARG A 164 -17.00 -2.91 -22.60
N THR A 165 -18.10 -3.51 -23.06
CA THR A 165 -18.31 -3.75 -24.50
C THR A 165 -18.36 -2.44 -25.29
N MET A 166 -19.03 -1.41 -24.76
CA MET A 166 -19.11 -0.08 -25.38
C MET A 166 -17.74 0.59 -25.49
N LEU A 167 -16.92 0.53 -24.42
CA LEU A 167 -15.56 1.09 -24.43
C LEU A 167 -14.63 0.36 -25.41
N ILE A 168 -14.68 -0.97 -25.43
CA ILE A 168 -13.88 -1.78 -26.37
C ILE A 168 -14.26 -1.47 -27.82
N HIS A 169 -15.56 -1.42 -28.13
CA HIS A 169 -16.03 -1.20 -29.49
C HIS A 169 -15.71 0.21 -30.01
N SER A 170 -15.94 1.23 -29.19
CA SER A 170 -15.74 2.63 -29.58
C SER A 170 -14.28 3.09 -29.47
N CYS A 171 -13.42 2.31 -28.79
CA CYS A 171 -12.05 2.67 -28.42
C CYS A 171 -11.94 3.97 -27.61
N VAL A 172 -13.05 4.44 -27.03
CA VAL A 172 -13.04 5.61 -26.14
C VAL A 172 -12.15 5.32 -24.94
N PRO A 173 -11.30 6.28 -24.49
CA PRO A 173 -10.36 6.06 -23.40
C PRO A 173 -11.00 5.52 -22.11
N SER A 174 -10.25 4.67 -21.40
CA SER A 174 -10.75 3.97 -20.22
C SER A 174 -11.21 4.89 -19.09
N TYR A 175 -10.68 6.11 -18.95
CA TYR A 175 -11.11 7.10 -17.94
C TYR A 175 -12.55 7.62 -18.15
N CYS A 176 -13.17 7.34 -19.31
CA CYS A 176 -14.58 7.63 -19.59
C CYS A 176 -15.53 6.49 -19.15
N TRP A 177 -15.04 5.57 -18.32
CA TRP A 177 -15.83 4.43 -17.84
C TRP A 177 -17.14 4.82 -17.15
N GLU A 178 -17.18 5.95 -16.43
CA GLU A 178 -18.40 6.39 -15.74
C GLU A 178 -19.50 6.74 -16.74
N ASP A 179 -19.19 7.45 -17.82
CA ASP A 179 -20.14 7.79 -18.88
C ASP A 179 -20.67 6.52 -19.57
N ALA A 180 -19.79 5.56 -19.85
CA ALA A 180 -20.18 4.27 -20.43
C ALA A 180 -21.13 3.49 -19.50
N VAL A 181 -20.88 3.50 -18.20
CA VAL A 181 -21.75 2.85 -17.19
C VAL A 181 -23.10 3.55 -17.09
N MET A 182 -23.14 4.88 -17.04
CA MET A 182 -24.39 5.64 -17.00
C MET A 182 -25.23 5.43 -18.26
N HIS A 183 -24.59 5.44 -19.44
CA HIS A 183 -25.26 5.15 -20.71
C HIS A 183 -25.80 3.71 -20.76
N ALA A 184 -24.99 2.74 -20.31
CA ALA A 184 -25.43 1.34 -20.21
C ALA A 184 -26.67 1.19 -19.30
N ASN A 185 -26.71 1.88 -18.16
CA ASN A 185 -27.89 1.87 -17.28
C ASN A 185 -29.10 2.56 -17.92
N HIS A 186 -28.90 3.69 -18.59
CA HIS A 186 -29.95 4.42 -19.30
C HIS A 186 -30.63 3.53 -20.36
N VAL A 187 -29.84 2.80 -21.13
CA VAL A 187 -30.31 1.80 -22.10
C VAL A 187 -31.00 0.65 -21.37
N LYS A 188 -30.37 0.09 -20.33
CA LYS A 188 -30.90 -1.09 -19.64
C LYS A 188 -32.25 -0.84 -18.98
N ASN A 189 -32.51 0.37 -18.49
CA ASN A 189 -33.81 0.77 -17.95
C ASN A 189 -34.90 0.92 -19.03
N ARG A 190 -34.55 1.05 -20.31
CA ARG A 190 -35.48 1.29 -21.42
C ARG A 190 -35.63 0.11 -22.38
N ILE A 191 -34.90 -0.98 -22.17
CA ILE A 191 -35.08 -2.23 -22.92
C ILE A 191 -35.97 -3.20 -22.15
N ILE A 192 -36.62 -4.10 -22.89
CA ILE A 192 -37.50 -5.12 -22.33
C ILE A 192 -36.70 -6.12 -21.49
N THR A 193 -37.33 -6.63 -20.43
CA THR A 193 -36.72 -7.66 -19.57
C THR A 193 -37.68 -8.83 -19.39
N ARG A 194 -37.14 -10.06 -19.40
CA ARG A 194 -37.93 -11.28 -19.18
C ARG A 194 -38.57 -11.33 -17.79
N VAL A 195 -37.90 -10.74 -16.80
CA VAL A 195 -38.38 -10.66 -15.40
C VAL A 195 -39.71 -9.90 -15.29
N LEU A 196 -39.96 -8.96 -16.20
CA LEU A 196 -41.16 -8.10 -16.20
C LEU A 196 -42.15 -8.45 -17.31
N ASN A 197 -42.16 -9.70 -17.81
CA ASN A 197 -43.04 -10.14 -18.89
C ASN A 197 -42.98 -9.22 -20.13
N ASN A 198 -41.77 -8.87 -20.58
CA ASN A 198 -41.52 -8.00 -21.74
C ASN A 198 -41.93 -6.52 -21.57
N VAL A 199 -42.17 -6.07 -20.34
CA VAL A 199 -42.29 -4.63 -20.01
C VAL A 199 -40.90 -4.05 -19.71
N THR A 200 -40.70 -2.77 -20.04
CA THR A 200 -39.43 -2.07 -19.72
C THR A 200 -39.43 -1.60 -18.26
N PRO A 201 -38.27 -1.58 -17.57
CA PRO A 201 -38.18 -1.01 -16.22
C PRO A 201 -38.70 0.43 -16.14
N TYR A 202 -38.42 1.24 -17.16
CA TYR A 202 -38.89 2.62 -17.29
C TYR A 202 -40.42 2.70 -17.33
N GLU A 203 -41.07 1.85 -18.14
CA GLU A 203 -42.54 1.80 -18.22
C GLU A 203 -43.17 1.34 -16.90
N LYS A 204 -42.57 0.37 -16.21
CA LYS A 204 -43.11 -0.10 -14.93
C LYS A 204 -42.96 0.95 -13.82
N PHE A 205 -41.85 1.68 -13.81
CA PHE A 205 -41.54 2.71 -12.81
C PHE A 205 -42.32 4.02 -13.03
N TRP A 206 -42.32 4.56 -14.25
CA TRP A 206 -42.96 5.84 -14.58
C TRP A 206 -44.40 5.73 -15.09
N LYS A 207 -44.91 4.50 -15.31
CA LYS A 207 -46.20 4.23 -15.95
C LYS A 207 -46.35 4.86 -17.35
N LYS A 208 -45.21 5.12 -18.01
CA LYS A 208 -45.12 5.74 -19.34
C LYS A 208 -44.13 4.96 -20.21
N LYS A 209 -44.50 4.69 -21.47
CA LYS A 209 -43.60 4.02 -22.43
C LYS A 209 -42.36 4.88 -22.70
N PRO A 210 -41.15 4.29 -22.74
CA PRO A 210 -39.94 5.03 -23.06
C PRO A 210 -39.94 5.49 -24.51
N ASP A 211 -39.33 6.64 -24.77
CA ASP A 211 -38.99 7.09 -26.11
C ASP A 211 -37.58 6.59 -26.45
N LEU A 212 -37.45 5.81 -27.53
CA LEU A 212 -36.17 5.23 -27.97
C LEU A 212 -35.57 6.00 -29.15
N GLN A 213 -36.26 7.01 -29.70
CA GLN A 213 -35.75 7.83 -30.81
C GLN A 213 -34.44 8.53 -30.47
N TRP A 214 -34.17 8.70 -29.18
CA TRP A 214 -32.97 9.38 -28.68
C TRP A 214 -31.77 8.44 -28.49
N LEU A 215 -31.94 7.11 -28.58
CA LEU A 215 -30.82 6.19 -28.38
C LEU A 215 -29.92 6.13 -29.61
N ARG A 216 -28.61 6.22 -29.37
CA ARG A 216 -27.55 6.17 -30.38
C ARG A 216 -26.38 5.32 -29.84
N PRO A 217 -25.54 4.73 -30.71
CA PRO A 217 -24.36 3.96 -30.29
C PRO A 217 -23.39 4.81 -29.47
N PHE A 218 -22.94 4.29 -28.33
CA PHE A 218 -21.98 4.99 -27.48
C PHE A 218 -20.64 5.17 -28.21
N GLY A 219 -20.08 6.39 -28.15
CA GLY A 219 -18.80 6.70 -28.76
C GLY A 219 -18.84 7.01 -30.26
N CYS A 220 -20.02 7.08 -30.87
CA CYS A 220 -20.15 7.48 -32.29
C CYS A 220 -19.86 8.98 -32.50
N LEU A 221 -19.51 9.33 -33.73
CA LEU A 221 -19.23 10.69 -34.16
C LEU A 221 -20.52 11.51 -34.19
N ALA A 222 -20.46 12.71 -33.62
CA ALA A 222 -21.57 13.61 -33.43
C ALA A 222 -21.16 15.04 -33.82
N TYR A 223 -21.94 15.72 -34.67
CA TYR A 223 -21.75 17.13 -35.02
C TYR A 223 -22.74 17.99 -34.25
N VAL A 224 -22.22 18.88 -33.41
CA VAL A 224 -23.02 19.77 -32.56
C VAL A 224 -23.19 21.13 -33.21
N LEU A 225 -24.44 21.58 -33.36
CA LEU A 225 -24.74 22.91 -33.88
C LEU A 225 -24.24 24.01 -32.92
N ILE A 226 -23.56 25.03 -33.46
CA ILE A 226 -23.16 26.22 -32.72
C ILE A 226 -24.24 27.29 -32.92
N HIS A 227 -24.81 27.82 -31.84
CA HIS A 227 -25.76 28.95 -31.93
C HIS A 227 -25.11 30.17 -32.60
N LYS A 228 -25.90 30.91 -33.38
CA LYS A 228 -25.42 32.05 -34.19
C LYS A 228 -24.64 33.09 -33.38
N GLU A 229 -25.04 33.33 -32.14
CA GLU A 229 -24.44 34.30 -31.21
C GLU A 229 -23.02 33.94 -30.75
N LEU A 230 -22.67 32.65 -30.78
CA LEU A 230 -21.34 32.16 -30.37
C LEU A 230 -20.36 32.06 -31.55
N ARG A 231 -20.78 32.45 -32.76
CA ARG A 231 -19.94 32.42 -33.96
C ARG A 231 -19.23 33.77 -34.08
N GLN A 232 -17.91 33.74 -34.23
CA GLN A 232 -17.11 34.96 -34.32
C GLN A 232 -17.05 35.52 -35.76
N GLY A 233 -17.55 34.79 -36.75
CA GLY A 233 -17.59 35.23 -38.14
C GLY A 233 -18.74 34.64 -38.96
N LYS A 234 -19.13 35.35 -40.02
CA LYS A 234 -20.25 34.97 -40.92
C LYS A 234 -19.97 33.68 -41.72
N PHE A 235 -18.69 33.34 -41.90
CA PHE A 235 -18.21 32.16 -42.63
C PHE A 235 -17.66 31.04 -41.72
N GLU A 236 -17.78 31.16 -40.40
CA GLU A 236 -17.32 30.11 -39.48
C GLU A 236 -18.21 28.84 -39.58
N ALA A 237 -17.59 27.66 -39.42
CA ALA A 237 -18.29 26.39 -39.44
C ALA A 237 -19.46 26.36 -38.43
N VAL A 238 -20.64 26.00 -38.94
CA VAL A 238 -21.90 26.05 -38.19
C VAL A 238 -22.03 24.91 -37.17
N ALA A 239 -21.31 23.80 -37.38
CA ALA A 239 -21.30 22.65 -36.48
C ALA A 239 -19.87 22.18 -36.22
N ARG A 240 -19.63 21.62 -35.03
CA ARG A 240 -18.32 21.08 -34.62
C ARG A 240 -18.40 19.59 -34.27
N PRO A 241 -17.38 18.79 -34.61
CA PRO A 241 -17.38 17.36 -34.34
C PRO A 241 -17.08 17.05 -32.87
N GLY A 242 -17.65 15.94 -32.39
CA GLY A 242 -17.55 15.43 -31.03
C GLY A 242 -17.93 13.95 -30.99
N VAL A 243 -17.88 13.36 -29.80
CA VAL A 243 -18.11 11.95 -29.52
C VAL A 243 -19.26 11.80 -28.53
N LEU A 244 -20.23 10.95 -28.83
CA LEU A 244 -21.38 10.73 -27.94
C LEU A 244 -20.96 9.99 -26.66
N MET A 245 -21.19 10.62 -25.51
CA MET A 245 -20.90 10.05 -24.18
C MET A 245 -22.17 9.63 -23.42
N GLY A 246 -23.36 9.93 -23.95
CA GLY A 246 -24.65 9.54 -23.37
C GLY A 246 -25.65 10.69 -23.29
N MET A 247 -26.56 10.61 -22.32
CA MET A 247 -27.62 11.60 -22.11
C MET A 247 -27.32 12.47 -20.88
N SER A 248 -27.80 13.72 -20.87
CA SER A 248 -27.78 14.56 -19.67
C SER A 248 -28.98 14.25 -18.76
N ASP A 249 -28.74 14.17 -17.45
CA ASP A 249 -29.81 14.02 -16.45
C ASP A 249 -30.49 15.35 -16.12
N ALA A 250 -29.82 16.49 -16.37
CA ALA A 250 -30.31 17.83 -16.03
C ALA A 250 -31.01 18.55 -17.19
N HIS A 251 -30.65 18.23 -18.43
CA HIS A 251 -31.20 18.87 -19.63
C HIS A 251 -31.64 17.82 -20.64
N SER A 252 -32.70 18.10 -21.40
CA SER A 252 -33.15 17.26 -22.51
C SER A 252 -32.21 17.37 -23.72
N GLY A 253 -31.04 16.74 -23.63
CA GLY A 253 -30.01 16.77 -24.66
C GLY A 253 -28.91 15.71 -24.47
N TYR A 254 -28.10 15.56 -25.51
CA TYR A 254 -26.98 14.64 -25.56
C TYR A 254 -25.74 15.22 -24.87
N LYS A 255 -25.00 14.35 -24.20
CA LYS A 255 -23.68 14.65 -23.63
C LYS A 255 -22.62 14.31 -24.67
N ILE A 256 -22.03 15.33 -25.29
CA ILE A 256 -21.07 15.18 -26.37
C ILE A 256 -19.68 15.64 -25.91
N HIS A 257 -18.67 14.79 -26.08
CA HIS A 257 -17.28 15.15 -25.88
C HIS A 257 -16.71 15.77 -27.15
N MET A 258 -16.41 17.07 -27.11
CA MET A 258 -15.91 17.82 -28.26
C MET A 258 -14.45 17.43 -28.57
N LEU A 259 -14.15 17.08 -29.82
CA LEU A 259 -12.82 16.60 -30.23
C LEU A 259 -11.76 17.72 -30.25
N GLN A 260 -12.17 18.98 -30.35
CA GLN A 260 -11.26 20.11 -30.51
C GLN A 260 -10.61 20.58 -29.21
N ASN A 261 -11.33 20.53 -28.10
CA ASN A 261 -10.92 21.14 -26.83
C ASN A 261 -11.12 20.20 -25.62
N ASN A 262 -11.44 18.93 -25.85
CA ASN A 262 -11.72 17.94 -24.83
C ASN A 262 -12.86 18.29 -23.84
N GLU A 263 -13.67 19.31 -24.12
CA GLU A 263 -14.80 19.71 -23.27
C GLU A 263 -16.01 18.77 -23.46
N ILE A 264 -16.92 18.77 -22.48
CA ILE A 264 -18.25 18.14 -22.62
C ILE A 264 -19.27 19.23 -22.87
N LYS A 265 -19.97 19.12 -23.99
CA LYS A 265 -21.08 20.00 -24.32
C LYS A 265 -22.39 19.22 -24.27
N ILE A 266 -23.38 19.82 -23.62
CA ILE A 266 -24.75 19.32 -23.66
C ILE A 266 -25.43 19.98 -24.86
N ALA A 267 -25.94 19.20 -25.79
CA ALA A 267 -26.54 19.69 -27.01
C ALA A 267 -27.78 18.90 -27.39
N ARG A 268 -28.84 19.62 -27.79
CA ARG A 268 -30.05 19.02 -28.35
C ARG A 268 -29.94 18.82 -29.85
N ASP A 269 -29.47 19.83 -30.57
CA ASP A 269 -29.33 19.82 -32.02
C ASP A 269 -27.99 19.19 -32.41
N VAL A 270 -28.01 17.87 -32.61
CA VAL A 270 -26.83 17.05 -32.90
C VAL A 270 -27.11 16.13 -34.07
N TRP A 271 -26.19 16.10 -35.04
CA TRP A 271 -26.22 15.15 -36.15
C TRP A 271 -25.25 14.00 -35.90
N PHE A 272 -25.66 12.74 -36.10
CA PHE A 272 -24.85 11.56 -35.76
C PHE A 272 -24.40 10.79 -36.99
N TYR A 273 -23.16 10.30 -36.94
CA TYR A 273 -22.65 9.25 -37.81
C TYR A 273 -22.43 8.00 -36.97
N GLU A 274 -23.48 7.16 -36.90
CA GLU A 274 -23.58 6.05 -35.94
C GLU A 274 -22.55 4.93 -36.17
N GLU A 275 -22.06 4.80 -37.39
CA GLU A 275 -21.05 3.80 -37.80
C GLU A 275 -19.61 4.30 -37.66
N VAL A 276 -19.41 5.59 -37.40
CA VAL A 276 -18.09 6.22 -37.33
C VAL A 276 -17.71 6.43 -35.87
N PHE A 277 -16.61 5.82 -35.44
CA PHE A 277 -16.08 5.91 -34.08
C PHE A 277 -14.74 6.65 -34.10
N PRO A 278 -14.67 7.92 -33.68
CA PRO A 278 -13.46 8.75 -33.86
C PRO A 278 -12.21 8.25 -33.15
N TYR A 279 -12.34 7.49 -32.06
CA TYR A 279 -11.21 6.91 -31.34
C TYR A 279 -10.71 5.60 -31.96
N ARG A 280 -11.36 5.10 -33.01
CA ARG A 280 -10.98 3.89 -33.72
C ARG A 280 -10.04 4.24 -34.87
N LYS A 281 -8.78 3.80 -34.77
CA LYS A 281 -7.70 4.21 -35.68
C LYS A 281 -7.84 3.67 -37.11
N ASN A 282 -8.46 2.50 -37.32
CA ASN A 282 -8.68 1.88 -38.64
C ASN A 282 -10.12 1.33 -38.78
N PRO A 283 -11.01 2.00 -39.53
CA PRO A 283 -12.42 1.57 -39.65
C PRO A 283 -12.61 0.20 -40.32
N THR A 284 -11.70 -0.23 -41.20
CA THR A 284 -11.86 -1.40 -42.07
C THR A 284 -11.04 -2.65 -41.70
N ASN A 285 -9.89 -2.53 -41.03
CA ASN A 285 -9.06 -3.68 -40.63
C ASN A 285 -9.42 -4.27 -39.25
N ASP A 286 -10.04 -3.50 -38.35
CA ASP A 286 -10.33 -3.96 -36.98
C ASP A 286 -11.61 -4.84 -36.87
N LEU A 287 -12.21 -5.21 -37.99
CA LEU A 287 -13.37 -6.13 -38.08
C LEU A 287 -13.07 -7.40 -38.90
N GLN A 288 -11.89 -7.54 -39.49
CA GLN A 288 -11.45 -8.80 -40.06
C GLN A 288 -10.63 -9.56 -39.02
N TRP A 289 -10.98 -10.83 -38.84
CA TRP A 289 -10.19 -11.80 -38.07
C TRP A 289 -8.70 -11.63 -38.39
N MET A 290 -7.89 -11.27 -37.39
CA MET A 290 -6.51 -11.73 -37.41
C MET A 290 -6.58 -13.24 -37.19
N ASN A 291 -6.24 -13.99 -38.23
CA ASN A 291 -5.94 -15.39 -38.12
C ASN A 291 -4.93 -15.56 -36.97
N PRO A 292 -5.17 -16.43 -35.97
CA PRO A 292 -4.29 -16.58 -34.80
C PRO A 292 -2.82 -16.91 -35.13
N LEU A 293 -2.55 -17.24 -36.39
CA LEU A 293 -1.23 -17.56 -36.94
C LEU A 293 -0.44 -16.35 -37.46
N ASP A 294 -1.07 -15.19 -37.63
CA ASP A 294 -0.45 -13.99 -38.23
C ASP A 294 -0.11 -12.89 -37.20
N CYS A 295 -0.16 -13.19 -35.91
CA CYS A 295 0.28 -12.26 -34.86
C CYS A 295 1.81 -12.10 -34.94
N PRO A 296 2.37 -10.91 -35.24
CA PRO A 296 3.80 -10.70 -35.16
C PRO A 296 4.26 -10.89 -33.72
N LYS A 297 5.35 -11.65 -33.54
CA LYS A 297 6.03 -11.71 -32.24
C LYS A 297 6.51 -10.30 -31.88
N PRO A 298 6.41 -9.87 -30.61
CA PRO A 298 6.91 -8.56 -30.23
C PRO A 298 8.43 -8.54 -30.41
N GLU A 299 8.88 -7.83 -31.43
CA GLU A 299 10.23 -7.28 -31.52
C GLU A 299 10.26 -5.96 -30.75
N ASP A 300 11.33 -5.79 -29.98
CA ASP A 300 11.68 -4.58 -29.27
C ASP A 300 11.91 -3.43 -30.26
N ASP A 301 11.10 -2.37 -30.19
CA ASP A 301 11.50 -1.06 -30.72
C ASP A 301 11.29 -0.01 -29.63
N GLU A 302 12.33 0.09 -28.79
CA GLU A 302 12.68 1.28 -28.03
C GLU A 302 12.97 2.43 -28.99
N ARG A 303 11.97 3.25 -29.31
CA ARG A 303 12.20 4.63 -29.79
C ARG A 303 11.12 5.57 -29.27
N VAL A 304 11.41 6.23 -28.15
CA VAL A 304 10.77 7.50 -27.78
C VAL A 304 11.54 8.59 -28.53
N PRO A 305 10.91 9.39 -29.41
CA PRO A 305 11.56 10.57 -29.96
C PRO A 305 11.81 11.58 -28.84
N ASP A 306 13.07 11.98 -28.67
CA ASP A 306 13.44 13.14 -27.87
C ASP A 306 12.68 14.38 -28.37
N GLY A 307 12.06 15.13 -27.45
CA GLY A 307 11.59 16.50 -27.69
C GLY A 307 10.10 16.73 -27.93
N PHE A 308 9.19 16.06 -27.20
CA PHE A 308 7.78 16.48 -27.13
C PHE A 308 7.43 16.99 -25.72
N GLU A 309 7.48 18.31 -25.54
CA GLU A 309 6.92 19.01 -24.37
C GLU A 309 5.39 18.86 -24.35
N ASP A 310 4.84 18.56 -23.17
CA ASP A 310 3.41 18.37 -22.90
C ASP A 310 2.62 19.68 -23.09
N PRO A 311 1.72 19.80 -24.10
CA PRO A 311 0.96 21.02 -24.36
C PRO A 311 -0.33 21.17 -23.53
N PHE A 312 -0.64 20.28 -22.57
CA PHE A 312 -1.92 20.33 -21.83
C PHE A 312 -1.84 20.91 -20.41
N VAL A 313 -0.74 21.59 -20.09
CA VAL A 313 -0.77 22.70 -19.13
C VAL A 313 -1.50 23.89 -19.76
N LYS A 314 -2.80 24.01 -19.44
CA LYS A 314 -3.72 25.19 -19.52
C LYS A 314 -4.96 25.06 -20.43
N SER A 315 -6.01 24.54 -19.78
CA SER A 315 -7.35 25.13 -19.53
C SER A 315 -8.44 25.27 -20.61
N ARG A 316 -9.67 24.89 -20.18
CA ARG A 316 -10.94 25.68 -20.08
C ARG A 316 -11.95 24.79 -19.30
N GLU A 317 -12.46 25.02 -18.08
CA GLU A 317 -12.96 26.18 -17.32
C GLU A 317 -14.12 26.95 -17.98
N ASN A 318 -15.29 26.93 -17.32
CA ASN A 318 -16.34 27.95 -17.42
C ASN A 318 -16.49 28.56 -16.00
N THR A 319 -15.57 29.39 -15.54
CA THR A 319 -15.28 30.83 -15.83
C THR A 319 -15.86 31.85 -14.85
N ASN A 320 -16.76 31.50 -13.92
CA ASN A 320 -17.14 32.45 -12.85
C ASN A 320 -16.94 31.91 -11.43
N GLU A 321 -17.28 30.64 -11.18
CA GLU A 321 -17.13 30.04 -9.84
C GLU A 321 -15.75 29.41 -9.65
N THR A 322 -15.28 28.68 -10.66
CA THR A 322 -13.90 28.17 -10.71
C THR A 322 -12.90 29.31 -10.86
N ARG A 323 -13.26 30.40 -11.53
CA ARG A 323 -12.42 31.60 -11.59
C ARG A 323 -12.33 32.27 -10.23
N ARG A 324 -13.43 32.38 -9.47
CA ARG A 324 -13.36 32.83 -8.08
C ARG A 324 -12.55 31.89 -7.19
N ILE A 325 -12.68 30.58 -7.33
CA ILE A 325 -11.97 29.60 -6.49
C ILE A 325 -10.50 29.46 -6.90
N SER A 326 -10.16 29.56 -8.19
CA SER A 326 -8.79 29.51 -8.72
C SER A 326 -8.10 30.87 -8.61
N GLU A 327 -8.82 31.99 -8.72
CA GLU A 327 -8.33 33.31 -8.31
C GLU A 327 -8.15 33.34 -6.80
N LEU A 328 -9.07 32.83 -5.97
CA LEU A 328 -8.85 32.71 -4.52
C LEU A 328 -7.68 31.77 -4.19
N SER A 329 -7.51 30.66 -4.93
CA SER A 329 -6.43 29.69 -4.72
C SER A 329 -5.08 30.20 -5.23
N ASN A 330 -5.04 30.92 -6.35
CA ASN A 330 -3.83 31.52 -6.91
C ASN A 330 -3.47 32.81 -6.19
N LEU A 331 -4.45 33.63 -5.78
CA LEU A 331 -4.25 34.76 -4.88
C LEU A 331 -3.83 34.25 -3.50
N TYR A 332 -4.31 33.09 -3.05
CA TYR A 332 -3.81 32.44 -1.84
C TYR A 332 -2.39 31.91 -2.02
N LYS A 333 -2.06 31.26 -3.14
CA LYS A 333 -0.70 30.75 -3.43
C LYS A 333 0.31 31.87 -3.67
N GLU A 334 -0.05 32.93 -4.39
CA GLU A 334 0.77 34.14 -4.57
C GLU A 334 0.91 34.90 -3.26
N LYS A 335 -0.15 35.02 -2.45
CA LYS A 335 -0.03 35.64 -1.11
C LYS A 335 0.80 34.78 -0.17
N VAL A 336 0.69 33.45 -0.20
CA VAL A 336 1.54 32.53 0.59
C VAL A 336 2.99 32.59 0.11
N PHE A 337 3.24 32.71 -1.20
CA PHE A 337 4.56 32.88 -1.78
C PHE A 337 5.17 34.26 -1.47
N GLN A 338 4.40 35.34 -1.52
CA GLN A 338 4.82 36.67 -1.08
C GLN A 338 5.03 36.74 0.44
N ILE A 339 4.18 36.08 1.24
CA ILE A 339 4.37 35.93 2.69
C ILE A 339 5.66 35.17 2.96
N ASN A 340 5.95 34.08 2.24
CA ASN A 340 7.19 33.32 2.37
C ASN A 340 8.43 34.12 1.94
N ASN A 341 8.35 34.93 0.88
CA ASN A 341 9.46 35.80 0.44
C ASN A 341 9.66 37.04 1.35
N THR A 342 8.58 37.56 1.93
CA THR A 342 8.65 38.63 2.94
C THR A 342 9.16 38.08 4.27
N LEU A 343 8.77 36.86 4.64
CA LEU A 343 9.32 36.10 5.77
C LEU A 343 10.80 35.80 5.56
N LEU A 344 11.25 35.42 4.35
CA LEU A 344 12.66 35.25 4.00
C LEU A 344 13.46 36.54 4.20
N LYS A 345 12.92 37.71 3.79
CA LYS A 345 13.52 39.04 4.00
C LYS A 345 13.50 39.50 5.47
N ILE A 346 12.47 39.14 6.24
CA ILE A 346 12.39 39.43 7.68
C ILE A 346 13.35 38.50 8.43
N THR A 347 13.45 37.22 8.09
CA THR A 347 14.41 36.29 8.70
C THR A 347 15.86 36.66 8.41
N SER A 348 16.19 37.19 7.23
CA SER A 348 17.52 37.75 6.97
C SER A 348 17.82 39.03 7.75
N SER A 349 16.78 39.75 8.20
CA SER A 349 16.90 40.94 9.06
C SER A 349 16.92 40.60 10.56
N VAL A 350 16.43 39.41 10.95
CA VAL A 350 16.52 38.88 12.33
C VAL A 350 17.85 38.15 12.56
N SER A 351 18.46 37.61 11.50
CA SER A 351 19.83 37.06 11.54
C SER A 351 20.90 38.06 11.99
N SER A 352 20.64 39.38 11.95
CA SER A 352 21.58 40.39 12.47
C SER A 352 21.40 40.71 13.97
N VAL A 353 20.45 40.06 14.66
CA VAL A 353 20.12 40.33 16.07
C VAL A 353 20.50 39.19 17.02
N ILE A 354 20.91 38.03 16.49
CA ILE A 354 21.36 36.88 17.28
C ILE A 354 22.84 36.64 16.98
N SER A 355 23.68 37.56 17.46
CA SER A 355 25.12 37.37 17.58
C SER A 355 25.47 37.51 19.05
N ASP A 356 25.45 36.40 19.80
CA ASP A 356 26.09 36.32 21.11
C ASP A 356 26.34 34.84 21.43
N GLU A 357 27.59 34.41 21.20
CA GLU A 357 28.14 33.21 21.82
C GLU A 357 28.54 33.51 23.26
N PRO A 358 28.30 32.62 24.24
CA PRO A 358 28.97 32.72 25.53
C PRO A 358 30.35 32.03 25.46
N ALA A 359 31.34 32.82 25.86
CA ALA A 359 32.76 32.51 25.90
C ALA A 359 33.11 31.25 26.71
N VAL A 360 34.05 30.45 26.17
CA VAL A 360 34.89 29.55 26.96
C VAL A 360 36.33 30.05 26.85
N VAL A 361 36.87 30.37 28.03
CA VAL A 361 38.23 30.84 28.29
C VAL A 361 39.25 29.83 27.78
N THR A 362 40.13 30.25 26.88
CA THR A 362 41.35 29.52 26.51
C THR A 362 42.57 30.29 27.00
N GLU A 363 43.28 29.73 27.97
CA GLU A 363 44.63 30.17 28.32
C GLU A 363 45.63 29.64 27.27
N GLY A 364 46.24 30.59 26.56
CA GLY A 364 47.68 30.66 26.24
C GLY A 364 48.35 29.55 25.44
N VAL A 365 48.58 29.81 24.14
CA VAL A 365 49.93 29.80 23.53
C VAL A 365 49.98 30.87 22.42
N GLU A 366 50.98 31.74 22.48
CA GLU A 366 51.23 32.87 21.59
C GLU A 366 51.90 32.51 20.24
N LYS A 367 51.43 33.21 19.19
CA LYS A 367 52.12 33.90 18.07
C LYS A 367 53.08 33.15 17.13
N LEU A 368 52.69 33.15 15.84
CA LEU A 368 53.36 33.95 14.78
C LEU A 368 52.43 34.17 13.56
N GLU A 369 52.59 35.34 12.93
CA GLU A 369 51.61 36.07 12.11
C GLU A 369 51.64 35.79 10.59
N SER A 370 50.44 35.86 9.99
CA SER A 370 50.06 36.43 8.68
C SER A 370 50.52 35.76 7.37
N THR A 371 49.59 35.22 6.56
CA THR A 371 48.76 35.96 5.58
C THR A 371 47.85 35.03 4.73
N ASN A 372 46.56 35.39 4.70
CA ASN A 372 45.60 35.31 3.58
C ASN A 372 44.91 34.00 3.12
N PHE A 373 43.59 33.99 3.41
CA PHE A 373 42.44 33.41 2.71
C PHE A 373 42.14 31.89 2.84
N GLY A 374 41.23 31.58 3.78
CA GLY A 374 40.09 30.70 3.51
C GLY A 374 40.06 29.30 4.14
N GLU A 375 40.40 29.15 5.42
CA GLU A 375 40.28 27.89 6.19
C GLU A 375 38.84 27.66 6.69
N GLU A 376 38.22 26.52 6.41
CA GLU A 376 38.32 25.25 7.14
C GLU A 376 37.72 25.32 8.56
N VAL A 377 36.58 24.66 8.73
CA VAL A 377 36.18 24.11 10.03
C VAL A 377 36.42 22.61 9.96
N ILE A 378 37.65 22.21 10.28
CA ILE A 378 37.98 20.85 10.70
C ILE A 378 37.33 20.65 12.07
N CYS A 379 36.35 19.75 12.15
CA CYS A 379 35.88 19.19 13.41
C CYS A 379 35.92 17.67 13.29
N SER A 380 36.95 17.09 13.92
CA SER A 380 37.25 15.66 13.97
C SER A 380 36.13 14.88 14.69
N GLY A 381 35.39 14.06 13.94
CA GLY A 381 34.51 13.02 14.47
C GLY A 381 34.67 11.78 13.59
N LYS A 382 34.98 10.63 14.21
CA LYS A 382 35.34 9.39 13.50
C LYS A 382 34.20 8.89 12.58
N GLN A 383 34.57 8.61 11.34
CA GLN A 383 33.76 7.94 10.33
C GLN A 383 34.02 6.43 10.50
N ASP A 384 33.01 5.64 10.88
CA ASP A 384 33.19 4.19 10.95
C ASP A 384 33.07 3.61 9.53
N VAL A 385 34.19 3.60 8.82
CA VAL A 385 34.35 2.88 7.56
C VAL A 385 34.63 1.42 7.92
N TYR A 386 33.66 0.54 7.70
CA TYR A 386 33.87 -0.89 7.91
C TYR A 386 34.62 -1.48 6.71
N ASP A 387 35.92 -1.73 6.90
CA ASP A 387 36.72 -2.52 5.97
C ASP A 387 36.43 -4.02 6.18
N PHE A 388 36.08 -4.73 5.11
CA PHE A 388 35.63 -6.12 5.12
C PHE A 388 36.77 -7.15 5.35
N SER A 389 37.90 -6.69 5.85
CA SER A 389 39.04 -7.53 6.24
C SER A 389 38.89 -8.15 7.65
N GLN A 390 37.90 -7.73 8.45
CA GLN A 390 37.73 -8.17 9.85
C GLN A 390 36.35 -8.80 10.16
N LYS A 391 36.37 -9.85 11.01
CA LYS A 391 35.38 -10.95 11.13
C LYS A 391 34.03 -10.65 11.83
N ASP A 392 33.78 -9.45 12.38
CA ASP A 392 32.75 -9.29 13.44
C ASP A 392 31.74 -8.14 13.26
N ILE A 393 31.21 -7.89 12.06
CA ILE A 393 30.44 -6.64 11.80
C ILE A 393 28.92 -6.77 12.04
N ILE A 394 28.31 -7.97 11.92
CA ILE A 394 26.84 -8.10 11.92
C ILE A 394 26.22 -8.10 13.34
N LYS A 395 27.03 -8.15 14.41
CA LYS A 395 26.52 -8.05 15.78
C LYS A 395 25.92 -6.67 16.11
N ASP A 396 26.26 -5.62 15.36
CA ASP A 396 26.03 -4.22 15.80
C ASP A 396 24.96 -3.42 15.03
N CYS A 397 24.45 -3.88 13.88
CA CYS A 397 23.61 -3.04 13.01
C CYS A 397 22.08 -3.07 13.25
N MET A 398 21.54 -3.82 14.22
CA MET A 398 20.11 -4.23 14.14
C MET A 398 19.25 -4.05 15.41
N VAL A 399 19.59 -3.09 16.27
CA VAL A 399 18.83 -2.86 17.50
C VAL A 399 18.30 -1.43 17.58
N ASP A 400 17.15 -1.18 16.97
CA ASP A 400 16.13 -0.33 17.58
C ASP A 400 14.76 -0.58 16.95
N GLY A 401 13.97 -1.43 17.60
CA GLY A 401 12.70 -1.87 17.06
C GLY A 401 11.75 -2.47 18.10
N VAL A 402 11.82 -2.01 19.35
CA VAL A 402 10.76 -2.29 20.34
C VAL A 402 10.46 -1.02 21.10
N ILE A 403 9.21 -0.56 21.00
CA ILE A 403 8.62 0.35 21.96
C ILE A 403 8.68 -0.36 23.31
N LEU A 404 9.69 -0.02 24.11
CA LEU A 404 9.61 -0.18 25.55
C LEU A 404 8.34 0.56 25.95
N ASN A 405 7.43 -0.11 26.66
CA ASN A 405 6.45 0.59 27.48
C ASN A 405 7.25 1.33 28.55
N VAL A 406 7.85 2.45 28.16
CA VAL A 406 8.32 3.45 29.10
C VAL A 406 7.03 4.04 29.65
N ALA A 407 6.83 3.93 30.96
CA ALA A 407 5.73 4.59 31.62
C ALA A 407 5.77 6.06 31.20
N GLU A 408 4.65 6.56 30.68
CA GLU A 408 4.52 7.98 30.36
C GLU A 408 4.67 8.75 31.67
N LEU A 409 5.74 9.52 31.80
CA LEU A 409 5.97 10.37 32.96
C LEU A 409 5.01 11.55 32.89
N ASP A 410 4.41 11.90 34.03
CA ASP A 410 3.50 13.04 34.08
C ASP A 410 4.29 14.35 34.06
N LEU A 411 3.90 15.24 33.15
CA LEU A 411 4.59 16.49 32.90
C LEU A 411 4.64 17.36 34.17
N LYS A 412 3.56 17.37 34.96
CA LYS A 412 3.46 18.21 36.16
C LYS A 412 4.37 17.70 37.27
N SER A 413 4.33 16.41 37.57
CA SER A 413 5.15 15.82 38.64
C SER A 413 6.65 15.95 38.36
N GLU A 414 7.07 15.80 37.11
CA GLU A 414 8.48 15.88 36.72
C GLU A 414 9.02 17.33 36.72
N LEU A 415 8.17 18.31 36.38
CA LEU A 415 8.56 19.73 36.41
C LEU A 415 8.56 20.33 37.82
N GLU A 416 7.85 19.72 38.77
CA GLU A 416 7.87 20.07 40.19
C GLU A 416 8.99 19.33 40.96
N GLY A 417 9.64 18.35 40.33
CA GLY A 417 10.69 17.52 40.92
C GLY A 417 12.10 18.13 40.87
N SER A 418 13.06 17.44 41.50
CA SER A 418 14.47 17.86 41.59
C SER A 418 15.22 17.87 40.25
N ASP A 419 14.70 17.19 39.23
CA ASP A 419 15.32 17.08 37.91
C ASP A 419 14.81 18.09 36.87
N ARG A 420 14.05 19.12 37.30
CA ARG A 420 13.43 20.13 36.43
C ARG A 420 14.40 20.75 35.41
N GLU A 421 15.61 21.15 35.83
CA GLU A 421 16.58 21.79 34.92
C GLU A 421 17.02 20.87 33.79
N LYS A 422 17.19 19.58 34.06
CA LYS A 422 17.56 18.57 33.03
C LYS A 422 16.42 18.36 32.04
N TRP A 423 15.18 18.41 32.51
CA TRP A 423 13.99 18.39 31.65
C TRP A 423 13.89 19.66 30.78
N LEU A 424 14.12 20.85 31.35
CA LEU A 424 14.14 22.11 30.58
C LEU A 424 15.17 22.08 29.45
N GLU A 425 16.36 21.53 29.72
CA GLU A 425 17.38 21.36 28.68
C GLU A 425 16.92 20.38 27.58
N ALA A 426 16.26 19.28 27.95
CA ALA A 426 15.68 18.36 26.98
C ALA A 426 14.57 19.02 26.13
N PHE A 427 13.78 19.92 26.72
CA PHE A 427 12.82 20.77 25.98
C PHE A 427 13.52 21.73 25.01
N ARG A 428 14.61 22.39 25.41
CA ARG A 428 15.41 23.27 24.54
C ARG A 428 15.92 22.53 23.31
N VAL A 429 16.43 21.31 23.50
CA VAL A 429 16.93 20.49 22.40
C VAL A 429 15.82 20.13 21.40
N GLU A 430 14.67 19.66 21.89
CA GLU A 430 13.53 19.26 21.04
C GLU A 430 12.89 20.46 20.33
N TYR A 431 12.56 21.52 21.06
CA TYR A 431 11.93 22.71 20.48
C TYR A 431 12.90 23.48 19.58
N GLY A 432 14.18 23.51 19.93
CA GLY A 432 15.23 24.02 19.05
C GLY A 432 15.32 23.24 17.73
N ALA A 433 15.13 21.91 17.75
CA ALA A 433 15.09 21.12 16.52
C ALA A 433 13.87 21.45 15.64
N ILE A 434 12.70 21.66 16.25
CA ILE A 434 11.47 22.10 15.57
C ILE A 434 11.69 23.46 14.88
N LEU A 435 12.37 24.40 15.55
CA LEU A 435 12.72 25.70 14.98
C LEU A 435 13.72 25.59 13.82
N ARG A 436 14.82 24.84 14.01
CA ARG A 436 15.86 24.65 12.98
C ARG A 436 15.30 24.02 11.70
N THR A 437 14.41 23.05 11.85
CA THR A 437 13.73 22.37 10.72
C THR A 437 12.59 23.20 10.13
N LYS A 438 12.24 24.34 10.73
CA LYS A 438 11.10 25.18 10.34
C LYS A 438 9.77 24.41 10.34
N THR A 439 9.64 23.46 11.26
CA THR A 439 8.44 22.63 11.37
C THR A 439 7.21 23.47 11.66
N PHE A 440 7.35 24.53 12.49
CA PHE A 440 6.28 25.46 12.80
C PHE A 440 6.49 26.81 12.11
N VAL A 441 5.41 27.33 11.54
CA VAL A 441 5.39 28.63 10.86
C VAL A 441 4.25 29.48 11.44
N PRO A 442 4.43 30.81 11.58
CA PRO A 442 3.38 31.70 12.05
C PRO A 442 2.10 31.60 11.21
N MET A 443 0.94 31.80 11.86
CA MET A 443 -0.36 31.79 11.19
C MET A 443 -0.46 32.87 10.11
N THR A 444 -0.69 32.44 8.86
CA THR A 444 -0.99 33.35 7.74
C THR A 444 -2.40 33.95 7.86
N LEU A 445 -2.65 35.09 7.22
CA LEU A 445 -3.98 35.72 7.22
C LEU A 445 -5.07 34.76 6.70
N GLU A 446 -4.77 33.96 5.67
CA GLU A 446 -5.73 32.99 5.15
C GLU A 446 -5.98 31.84 6.12
N ALA A 447 -4.94 31.29 6.77
CA ALA A 447 -5.13 30.24 7.76
C ALA A 447 -6.04 30.74 8.90
N ARG A 448 -5.89 32.02 9.30
CA ARG A 448 -6.81 32.65 10.27
C ARG A 448 -8.23 32.76 9.71
N ARG A 449 -8.40 33.12 8.44
CA ARG A 449 -9.70 33.21 7.77
C ARG A 449 -10.41 31.84 7.70
N LEU A 450 -9.71 30.81 7.24
CA LEU A 450 -10.24 29.44 7.13
C LEU A 450 -10.59 28.85 8.49
N LEU A 451 -9.81 29.19 9.52
CA LEU A 451 -10.11 28.82 10.90
C LEU A 451 -11.39 29.51 11.41
N HIS A 452 -11.56 30.81 11.11
CA HIS A 452 -12.77 31.56 11.46
C HIS A 452 -14.01 31.07 10.69
N GLU A 453 -13.83 30.61 9.45
CA GLU A 453 -14.88 29.98 8.62
C GLU A 453 -15.19 28.53 9.05
N GLY A 454 -14.48 27.97 10.03
CA GLY A 454 -14.69 26.61 10.53
C GLY A 454 -14.28 25.49 9.56
N LYS A 455 -13.50 25.82 8.52
CA LYS A 455 -13.05 24.87 7.49
C LYS A 455 -11.84 24.05 7.89
N ILE A 456 -11.06 24.53 8.85
CA ILE A 456 -9.89 23.85 9.43
C ILE A 456 -9.98 23.92 10.96
N LYS A 457 -9.37 22.96 11.65
CA LYS A 457 -9.38 22.87 13.12
C LYS A 457 -7.99 23.11 13.69
N VAL A 458 -7.92 23.49 14.96
CA VAL A 458 -6.65 23.60 15.69
C VAL A 458 -6.44 22.33 16.50
N HIS A 459 -5.39 21.58 16.18
CA HIS A 459 -5.02 20.36 16.90
C HIS A 459 -4.12 20.68 18.11
N GLN A 460 -4.25 19.87 19.15
CA GLN A 460 -3.41 20.01 20.34
C GLN A 460 -2.11 19.21 20.18
N THR A 461 -1.03 19.73 20.75
CA THR A 461 0.24 19.04 20.92
C THR A 461 0.43 18.58 22.36
N ARG A 462 1.26 17.56 22.57
CA ARG A 462 1.62 17.01 23.89
C ARG A 462 3.10 16.61 23.88
N PRO A 463 3.91 17.10 24.83
CA PRO A 463 5.27 16.59 25.03
C PRO A 463 5.23 15.24 25.76
N ILE A 464 6.04 14.31 25.30
CA ILE A 464 6.22 12.98 25.89
C ILE A 464 7.62 12.92 26.49
N LEU A 465 7.69 12.63 27.79
CA LEU A 465 8.92 12.59 28.57
C LEU A 465 9.42 11.14 28.69
N VAL A 466 10.69 10.92 28.38
CA VAL A 466 11.31 9.59 28.36
C VAL A 466 12.71 9.66 28.97
N HIS A 467 12.98 8.84 29.99
CA HIS A 467 14.34 8.55 30.41
C HIS A 467 14.97 7.52 29.47
N LYS A 468 16.18 7.83 28.99
CA LYS A 468 17.06 6.89 28.33
C LYS A 468 18.05 6.36 29.35
N PHE A 469 18.14 5.06 29.49
CA PHE A 469 19.03 4.39 30.44
C PHE A 469 20.30 3.92 29.72
N ASP A 470 21.42 3.88 30.44
CA ASP A 470 22.66 3.27 29.98
C ASP A 470 22.61 1.73 30.10
N GLU A 471 23.70 1.07 29.74
CA GLU A 471 23.85 -0.39 29.85
C GLU A 471 23.89 -0.88 31.31
N ALA A 472 24.20 0.02 32.25
CA ALA A 472 24.22 -0.26 33.70
C ALA A 472 22.85 -0.01 34.37
N GLY A 473 21.86 0.49 33.64
CA GLY A 473 20.52 0.78 34.16
C GLY A 473 20.36 2.15 34.81
N ASN A 474 21.38 3.03 34.75
CA ASN A 474 21.29 4.41 35.23
C ASN A 474 20.69 5.32 34.16
N ILE A 475 20.12 6.46 34.55
CA ILE A 475 19.59 7.45 33.61
C ILE A 475 20.76 8.09 32.85
N ALA A 476 20.88 7.77 31.56
CA ALA A 476 21.88 8.31 30.66
C ALA A 476 21.48 9.65 30.04
N ARG A 477 20.19 9.81 29.72
CA ARG A 477 19.70 11.02 29.03
C ARG A 477 18.21 11.26 29.27
N TYR A 478 17.84 12.52 29.44
CA TYR A 478 16.46 12.99 29.44
C TYR A 478 16.07 13.30 28.00
N LYS A 479 14.99 12.70 27.51
CA LYS A 479 14.50 12.90 26.13
C LYS A 479 13.05 13.35 26.15
N VAL A 480 12.80 14.51 25.57
CA VAL A 480 11.46 15.00 25.26
C VAL A 480 11.18 14.72 23.79
N ARG A 481 9.95 14.31 23.47
CA ARG A 481 9.45 14.26 22.09
C ARG A 481 8.13 15.00 22.01
N LEU A 482 8.00 15.93 21.08
CA LEU A 482 6.74 16.60 20.87
C LEU A 482 5.85 15.83 19.90
N VAL A 483 4.60 15.60 20.30
CA VAL A 483 3.65 14.78 19.56
C VAL A 483 2.35 15.57 19.31
N VAL A 484 1.82 15.55 18.09
CA VAL A 484 0.48 16.06 17.79
C VAL A 484 -0.55 14.98 18.15
N LYS A 485 -1.71 15.39 18.67
CA LYS A 485 -2.84 14.47 18.92
C LYS A 485 -3.50 14.04 17.61
N GLY A 486 -2.82 13.19 16.83
CA GLY A 486 -3.25 12.80 15.49
C GLY A 486 -4.58 12.06 15.42
N PHE A 487 -5.07 11.50 16.53
CA PHE A 487 -6.43 10.93 16.60
C PHE A 487 -7.54 12.00 16.48
N THR A 488 -7.18 13.28 16.59
CA THR A 488 -8.09 14.41 16.35
C THR A 488 -8.07 14.91 14.90
N MET A 489 -7.15 14.39 14.06
CA MET A 489 -7.01 14.78 12.66
C MET A 489 -7.98 13.97 11.78
N GLU A 490 -8.53 14.63 10.76
CA GLU A 490 -9.57 14.07 9.89
C GLU A 490 -9.02 13.75 8.48
N GLN A 491 -9.27 12.52 8.03
CA GLN A 491 -8.86 12.08 6.70
C GLN A 491 -9.65 12.82 5.61
N GLY A 492 -8.94 13.35 4.60
CA GLY A 492 -9.48 14.18 3.53
C GLY A 492 -9.50 15.69 3.83
N ILE A 493 -9.16 16.09 5.07
CA ILE A 493 -9.00 17.49 5.48
C ILE A 493 -7.55 17.72 5.90
N ASP A 494 -7.07 16.98 6.90
CA ASP A 494 -5.74 17.16 7.49
C ASP A 494 -4.69 16.23 6.86
N TYR A 495 -5.11 15.10 6.29
CA TYR A 495 -4.25 14.14 5.59
C TYR A 495 -5.07 13.23 4.65
N ASP A 496 -4.47 12.70 3.58
CA ASP A 496 -5.18 11.80 2.64
C ASP A 496 -4.84 10.31 2.82
N LYS A 497 -3.55 10.01 2.93
CA LYS A 497 -2.99 8.67 2.93
C LYS A 497 -1.92 8.56 4.01
N THR A 498 -1.81 7.40 4.64
CA THR A 498 -0.87 7.16 5.75
C THR A 498 0.21 6.14 5.43
N PHE A 499 0.04 5.36 4.36
CA PHE A 499 0.98 4.30 4.00
C PHE A 499 2.34 4.85 3.59
N ALA A 500 3.40 4.34 4.24
CA ALA A 500 4.80 4.48 3.89
C ALA A 500 5.42 3.09 3.72
N PRO A 501 6.24 2.86 2.67
CA PRO A 501 6.97 1.61 2.52
C PRO A 501 8.06 1.47 3.61
N CYS A 502 8.32 0.24 4.04
CA CYS A 502 9.45 -0.09 4.90
C CYS A 502 10.31 -1.15 4.21
N ALA A 503 11.63 -1.02 4.33
CA ALA A 503 12.57 -1.96 3.75
C ALA A 503 12.33 -3.37 4.29
N ARG A 504 12.34 -4.36 3.40
CA ARG A 504 12.32 -5.76 3.85
C ARG A 504 13.69 -6.13 4.40
N MET A 505 13.68 -6.83 5.54
CA MET A 505 14.92 -7.41 6.09
C MET A 505 15.59 -8.40 5.12
N ASN A 506 14.83 -9.01 4.22
CA ASN A 506 15.36 -9.87 3.15
C ASN A 506 16.23 -9.06 2.17
N THR A 507 15.83 -7.83 1.85
CA THR A 507 16.56 -6.91 0.97
C THR A 507 17.87 -6.49 1.62
N VAL A 508 17.83 -6.10 2.90
CA VAL A 508 19.03 -5.71 3.65
C VAL A 508 20.05 -6.86 3.66
N ARG A 509 19.64 -8.08 4.03
CA ARG A 509 20.54 -9.25 4.02
C ARG A 509 21.10 -9.58 2.65
N MET A 510 20.28 -9.46 1.61
CA MET A 510 20.71 -9.69 0.23
C MET A 510 21.81 -8.70 -0.20
N ILE A 511 21.65 -7.43 0.15
CA ILE A 511 22.63 -6.39 -0.18
C ILE A 511 23.90 -6.54 0.63
N VAL A 512 23.79 -6.89 1.92
CA VAL A 512 24.96 -7.23 2.75
C VAL A 512 25.69 -8.45 2.20
N ALA A 513 24.97 -9.49 1.76
CA ALA A 513 25.57 -10.67 1.13
C ALA A 513 26.38 -10.30 -0.12
N TRP A 514 25.85 -9.41 -0.97
CA TRP A 514 26.59 -8.88 -2.12
C TRP A 514 27.78 -8.02 -1.71
N ALA A 515 27.62 -7.14 -0.73
CA ALA A 515 28.70 -6.28 -0.27
C ALA A 515 29.88 -7.12 0.25
N VAL A 516 29.61 -8.16 1.03
CA VAL A 516 30.65 -9.11 1.50
C VAL A 516 31.28 -9.85 0.31
N ALA A 517 30.46 -10.43 -0.57
CA ALA A 517 30.96 -11.24 -1.69
C ALA A 517 31.80 -10.42 -2.69
N LEU A 518 31.40 -9.17 -2.95
CA LEU A 518 32.04 -8.25 -3.88
C LEU A 518 33.05 -7.31 -3.21
N LYS A 519 33.26 -7.46 -1.89
CA LYS A 519 34.16 -6.62 -1.07
C LYS A 519 33.84 -5.13 -1.15
N TRP A 520 32.55 -4.78 -1.19
CA TRP A 520 32.09 -3.40 -1.15
C TRP A 520 31.98 -2.91 0.28
N GLN A 521 32.30 -1.64 0.50
CA GLN A 521 32.09 -0.98 1.78
C GLN A 521 30.59 -0.86 2.07
N VAL A 522 30.21 -0.97 3.34
CA VAL A 522 28.84 -0.74 3.81
C VAL A 522 28.89 0.43 4.78
N ILE A 523 28.08 1.42 4.49
CA ILE A 523 27.93 2.61 5.30
C ILE A 523 26.51 2.62 5.84
N HIS A 524 26.38 2.92 7.13
CA HIS A 524 25.09 3.08 7.78
C HIS A 524 24.89 4.55 8.14
N ALA A 525 23.65 5.04 8.01
CA ALA A 525 23.18 6.37 8.38
C ALA A 525 21.82 6.29 9.09
N ASP A 526 21.49 7.30 9.88
CA ASP A 526 20.30 7.51 10.71
C ASP A 526 20.04 9.01 10.56
N VAL A 527 18.82 9.37 10.21
CA VAL A 527 18.43 10.76 10.01
C VAL A 527 17.77 11.25 11.30
N PRO A 528 18.45 12.11 12.09
CA PRO A 528 17.85 12.58 13.31
C PRO A 528 16.64 13.45 13.00
N ASN A 529 15.58 13.24 13.79
CA ASN A 529 14.33 13.97 13.65
C ASN A 529 13.72 13.86 12.24
N ALA A 530 13.89 12.72 11.57
CA ALA A 530 13.36 12.41 10.25
C ALA A 530 11.94 12.95 9.98
N TYR A 531 10.99 12.73 10.89
CA TYR A 531 9.62 13.23 10.69
C TYR A 531 9.52 14.76 10.63
N LEU A 532 10.36 15.49 11.37
CA LEU A 532 10.42 16.96 11.33
C LEU A 532 10.95 17.49 9.99
N ASN A 533 11.53 16.63 9.14
CA ASN A 533 11.96 16.97 7.79
C ASN A 533 10.92 16.57 6.72
N GLY A 534 9.88 15.81 7.10
CA GLY A 534 8.81 15.40 6.19
C GLY A 534 7.83 16.54 5.92
N LYS A 535 7.75 17.04 4.69
CA LYS A 535 6.90 18.19 4.36
C LYS A 535 5.41 17.81 4.42
N THR A 536 4.59 18.63 5.05
CA THR A 536 3.13 18.40 5.09
C THR A 536 2.48 19.00 3.84
N PRO A 537 1.75 18.21 3.02
CA PRO A 537 1.06 18.74 1.85
C PRO A 537 -0.23 19.50 2.23
N HIS A 538 -0.75 19.28 3.45
CA HIS A 538 -2.01 19.83 3.94
C HIS A 538 -1.77 20.99 4.91
N LEU A 539 -2.69 21.96 4.94
CA LEU A 539 -2.66 23.05 5.90
C LEU A 539 -3.15 22.56 7.27
N VAL A 540 -2.22 22.11 8.12
CA VAL A 540 -2.53 21.67 9.47
C VAL A 540 -2.19 22.77 10.46
N VAL A 541 -3.15 23.14 11.31
CA VAL A 541 -2.97 24.14 12.37
C VAL A 541 -2.90 23.43 13.72
N ILE A 542 -1.89 23.75 14.50
CA ILE A 542 -1.65 23.18 15.82
C ILE A 542 -1.56 24.27 16.88
N LYS A 543 -1.69 23.92 18.16
CA LYS A 543 -1.30 24.78 19.27
C LYS A 543 0.19 24.61 19.57
N LEU A 544 0.89 25.73 19.72
CA LEU A 544 2.24 25.73 20.28
C LEU A 544 2.23 25.02 21.63
N PRO A 545 3.24 24.18 21.88
CA PRO A 545 3.24 23.29 23.04
C PRO A 545 3.44 24.05 24.35
N PRO A 546 3.15 23.44 25.50
CA PRO A 546 3.50 24.01 26.79
C PRO A 546 5.03 24.13 26.94
N MET A 547 5.48 25.06 27.78
CA MET A 547 6.88 25.40 28.01
C MET A 547 7.58 26.05 26.81
N TRP A 548 6.86 26.38 25.73
CA TRP A 548 7.46 26.94 24.53
C TRP A 548 8.11 28.30 24.82
N ASN A 549 7.38 29.16 25.49
CA ASN A 549 7.80 30.51 25.83
C ASN A 549 8.85 30.54 26.95
N GLU A 550 8.73 29.63 27.92
CA GLU A 550 9.70 29.51 29.02
C GLU A 550 11.08 29.04 28.52
N VAL A 551 11.10 28.22 27.48
CA VAL A 551 12.30 27.57 26.95
C VAL A 551 12.95 28.39 25.82
N LEU A 552 12.15 29.07 24.99
CA LEU A 552 12.61 29.80 23.79
C LEU A 552 12.40 31.32 23.87
N GLY A 553 11.74 31.83 24.91
CA GLY A 553 11.36 33.24 25.05
C GLY A 553 10.20 33.67 24.15
N ASP A 554 9.75 34.93 24.30
CA ASP A 554 8.61 35.52 23.57
C ASP A 554 8.87 35.75 22.06
N VAL A 555 10.05 35.37 21.56
CA VAL A 555 10.55 35.70 20.22
C VAL A 555 9.76 35.00 19.10
N VAL A 556 9.17 33.83 19.37
CA VAL A 556 8.57 32.95 18.33
C VAL A 556 7.06 32.68 18.57
N GLY A 557 6.47 33.25 19.61
CA GLY A 557 5.06 33.09 19.97
C GLY A 557 4.85 32.51 21.37
N LYS A 558 3.63 32.62 21.89
CA LYS A 558 3.28 32.18 23.25
C LYS A 558 2.68 30.78 23.28
N ASP A 559 2.84 30.12 24.43
CA ASP A 559 2.21 28.83 24.72
C ASP A 559 0.72 28.82 24.33
N GLY A 560 0.31 27.76 23.64
CA GLY A 560 -1.08 27.58 23.23
C GLY A 560 -1.54 28.45 22.04
N GLN A 561 -0.71 29.35 21.52
CA GLN A 561 -1.05 30.10 20.30
C GLN A 561 -1.11 29.16 19.09
N PRO A 562 -2.02 29.43 18.13
CA PRO A 562 -2.10 28.64 16.91
C PRO A 562 -0.91 28.91 16.00
N ALA A 563 -0.36 27.86 15.40
CA ALA A 563 0.71 27.89 14.41
C ALA A 563 0.45 26.86 13.30
N ILE A 564 1.02 27.09 12.11
CA ILE A 564 0.93 26.15 10.99
C ILE A 564 2.05 25.12 11.13
N MET A 565 1.70 23.85 10.96
CA MET A 565 2.62 22.73 10.90
C MET A 565 3.06 22.52 9.44
N ALA A 566 4.22 23.05 9.08
CA ALA A 566 4.78 23.01 7.72
C ALA A 566 5.57 21.72 7.42
N ASN A 567 6.15 21.12 8.46
CA ASN A 567 6.68 19.76 8.41
C ASN A 567 5.95 18.89 9.43
N SER A 568 6.02 17.58 9.22
CA SER A 568 5.28 16.60 9.99
C SER A 568 5.81 16.52 11.42
N LEU A 569 4.89 16.31 12.36
CA LEU A 569 5.23 16.07 13.75
C LEU A 569 4.97 14.60 14.10
N TYR A 570 5.67 14.08 15.10
CA TYR A 570 5.34 12.78 15.66
C TYR A 570 3.87 12.72 16.06
N GLY A 571 3.23 11.57 15.88
CA GLY A 571 1.80 11.38 16.17
C GLY A 571 0.84 11.81 15.07
N ALA A 572 1.29 12.54 14.03
CA ALA A 572 0.48 12.77 12.84
C ALA A 572 0.29 11.44 12.07
N PRO A 573 -0.92 11.09 11.60
CA PRO A 573 -1.18 9.80 10.94
C PRO A 573 -0.36 9.56 9.67
N ASP A 574 0.07 10.62 9.00
CA ASP A 574 0.80 10.63 7.73
C ASP A 574 2.29 10.98 7.87
N ALA A 575 2.81 11.16 9.09
CA ALA A 575 4.19 11.58 9.35
C ALA A 575 5.23 10.71 8.64
N GLY A 576 5.11 9.39 8.75
CA GLY A 576 6.04 8.45 8.10
C GLY A 576 5.96 8.50 6.57
N ARG A 577 4.78 8.80 6.01
CA ARG A 577 4.59 8.94 4.57
C ARG A 577 5.20 10.24 4.05
N ASN A 578 4.98 11.33 4.77
CA ASN A 578 5.51 12.64 4.40
C ASN A 578 7.04 12.64 4.47
N TRP A 579 7.61 12.03 5.51
CA TRP A 579 9.05 11.79 5.59
C TRP A 579 9.55 10.94 4.42
N ASN A 580 8.95 9.76 4.19
CA ASN A 580 9.36 8.90 3.09
C ASN A 580 9.26 9.60 1.73
N SER A 581 8.23 10.42 1.51
CA SER A 581 8.06 11.16 0.25
C SER A 581 9.12 12.24 0.07
N THR A 582 9.43 13.03 1.10
CA THR A 582 10.57 13.97 1.07
C THR A 582 11.86 13.22 0.80
N TYR A 583 12.06 12.07 1.45
CA TYR A 583 13.32 11.36 1.38
C TYR A 583 13.54 10.69 0.02
N VAL A 584 12.51 10.05 -0.55
CA VAL A 584 12.49 9.55 -1.93
C VAL A 584 12.83 10.66 -2.92
N GLN A 585 12.22 11.84 -2.75
CA GLN A 585 12.40 12.97 -3.67
C GLN A 585 13.87 13.41 -3.76
N ILE A 586 14.61 13.41 -2.65
CA ILE A 586 16.05 13.70 -2.62
C ILE A 586 16.81 12.73 -3.54
N PHE A 587 16.56 11.42 -3.42
CA PHE A 587 17.22 10.42 -4.27
C PHE A 587 16.88 10.58 -5.76
N ILE A 588 15.60 10.85 -6.08
CA ILE A 588 15.18 11.06 -7.48
C ILE A 588 15.82 12.32 -8.09
N GLU A 589 15.90 13.42 -7.33
CA GLU A 589 16.54 14.67 -7.77
C GLU A 589 18.03 14.47 -8.04
N GLU A 590 18.72 13.64 -7.24
CA GLU A 590 20.14 13.31 -7.43
C GLU A 590 20.38 12.18 -8.47
N GLY A 591 19.33 11.77 -9.20
CA GLY A 591 19.41 10.86 -10.34
C GLY A 591 19.42 9.36 -9.99
N TYR A 592 19.01 8.98 -8.79
CA TYR A 592 18.85 7.57 -8.42
C TYR A 592 17.55 6.99 -8.99
N THR A 593 17.60 5.70 -9.32
CA THR A 593 16.43 4.93 -9.76
C THR A 593 15.88 4.11 -8.60
N GLN A 594 14.57 4.15 -8.40
CA GLN A 594 13.89 3.40 -7.35
C GLN A 594 13.46 2.01 -7.86
N CYS A 595 13.72 0.95 -7.08
CA CYS A 595 13.30 -0.40 -7.44
C CYS A 595 11.77 -0.56 -7.33
N LYS A 596 11.10 -0.96 -8.42
CA LYS A 596 9.64 -1.18 -8.42
C LYS A 596 9.17 -2.30 -7.48
N LYS A 597 10.02 -3.30 -7.23
CA LYS A 597 9.70 -4.47 -6.39
C LYS A 597 10.09 -4.28 -4.93
N GLU A 598 10.95 -3.32 -4.65
CA GLU A 598 11.43 -2.92 -3.33
C GLU A 598 11.54 -1.39 -3.27
N PRO A 599 10.46 -0.67 -2.95
CA PRO A 599 10.43 0.81 -3.00
C PRO A 599 11.43 1.50 -2.07
N CYS A 600 12.01 0.78 -1.12
CA CYS A 600 13.04 1.28 -0.23
C CYS A 600 14.45 1.18 -0.80
N LEU A 601 14.65 0.55 -1.97
CA LEU A 601 15.93 0.37 -2.64
C LEU A 601 16.10 1.40 -3.76
N PHE A 602 17.22 2.11 -3.73
CA PHE A 602 17.63 3.12 -4.69
C PHE A 602 18.99 2.75 -5.27
N VAL A 603 19.12 2.86 -6.59
CA VAL A 603 20.33 2.47 -7.31
C VAL A 603 20.68 3.56 -8.32
N LYS A 604 21.96 3.96 -8.34
CA LYS A 604 22.53 4.84 -9.36
C LYS A 604 23.69 4.13 -10.05
N GLY A 605 23.68 4.16 -11.37
CA GLY A 605 24.57 3.37 -12.21
C GLY A 605 24.17 1.89 -12.29
N SER A 606 25.09 1.06 -12.78
CA SER A 606 24.94 -0.38 -12.93
C SER A 606 26.30 -1.05 -12.73
N TYR A 607 26.33 -2.29 -12.25
CA TYR A 607 27.59 -3.03 -12.12
C TYR A 607 28.39 -2.98 -13.45
N PRO A 608 29.71 -2.71 -13.44
CA PRO A 608 30.63 -2.71 -12.29
C PRO A 608 30.79 -1.37 -11.54
N ARG A 609 30.03 -0.32 -11.88
CA ARG A 609 30.07 0.98 -11.19
C ARG A 609 28.67 1.37 -10.72
N VAL A 610 28.38 1.04 -9.46
CA VAL A 610 27.03 1.18 -8.88
C VAL A 610 27.10 1.72 -7.46
N ALA A 611 26.16 2.60 -7.13
CA ALA A 611 25.87 3.06 -5.77
C ALA A 611 24.45 2.59 -5.39
N ILE A 612 24.33 1.96 -4.22
CA ILE A 612 23.10 1.33 -3.72
C ILE A 612 22.76 1.93 -2.37
N PHE A 613 21.51 2.35 -2.20
CA PHE A 613 20.96 2.85 -0.94
C PHE A 613 19.68 2.11 -0.58
N VAL A 614 19.55 1.67 0.67
CA VAL A 614 18.33 1.12 1.25
C VAL A 614 17.88 2.00 2.39
N ILE A 615 16.66 2.52 2.25
CA ILE A 615 16.04 3.40 3.22
C ILE A 615 15.08 2.60 4.09
N TRP A 616 15.35 2.58 5.39
CA TRP A 616 14.45 2.03 6.39
C TRP A 616 14.02 3.13 7.36
N VAL A 617 13.00 3.88 6.94
CA VAL A 617 12.42 4.97 7.75
C VAL A 617 13.51 5.99 8.09
N ASP A 618 14.08 5.96 9.30
CA ASP A 618 15.11 6.90 9.74
C ASP A 618 16.52 6.37 9.41
N ASP A 619 16.68 5.04 9.28
CA ASP A 619 17.94 4.37 8.94
C ASP A 619 18.18 4.33 7.42
N THR A 620 19.44 4.40 7.01
CA THR A 620 19.88 4.32 5.62
C THR A 620 21.13 3.47 5.52
N PHE A 621 21.08 2.45 4.69
CA PHE A 621 22.20 1.57 4.38
C PHE A 621 22.71 1.90 2.98
N ALA A 622 24.00 2.17 2.83
CA ALA A 622 24.63 2.44 1.55
C ALA A 622 25.75 1.46 1.26
N THR A 623 25.87 0.99 0.02
CA THR A 623 26.97 0.13 -0.43
C THR A 623 27.11 0.20 -1.95
N GLY A 624 28.21 -0.30 -2.49
CA GLY A 624 28.43 -0.31 -3.93
C GLY A 624 29.90 -0.24 -4.30
N SER A 625 30.15 -0.22 -5.60
CA SER A 625 31.48 -0.09 -6.20
C SER A 625 31.88 1.36 -6.44
N ASP A 626 30.91 2.27 -6.56
CA ASP A 626 31.16 3.71 -6.76
C ASP A 626 31.27 4.44 -5.42
N VAL A 627 32.36 4.19 -4.70
CA VAL A 627 32.62 4.80 -3.38
C VAL A 627 32.56 6.33 -3.41
N PRO A 628 33.11 7.05 -4.43
CA PRO A 628 32.99 8.51 -4.49
C PRO A 628 31.55 9.02 -4.54
N GLU A 629 30.68 8.34 -5.30
CA GLU A 629 29.26 8.70 -5.38
C GLU A 629 28.54 8.44 -4.04
N ILE A 630 28.87 7.32 -3.39
CA ILE A 630 28.33 6.98 -2.06
C ILE A 630 28.75 8.03 -1.04
N ASP A 631 30.05 8.37 -0.97
CA ASP A 631 30.58 9.35 -0.03
C ASP A 631 29.99 10.74 -0.27
N TRP A 632 29.85 11.15 -1.53
CA TRP A 632 29.22 12.40 -1.90
C TRP A 632 27.76 12.45 -1.45
N MET A 633 26.97 11.40 -1.73
CA MET A 633 25.57 11.33 -1.32
C MET A 633 25.44 11.25 0.21
N MET A 634 26.33 10.53 0.89
CA MET A 634 26.37 10.48 2.35
C MET A 634 26.76 11.83 2.98
N SER A 635 27.68 12.58 2.34
CA SER A 635 28.03 13.94 2.78
C SER A 635 26.84 14.90 2.68
N ARG A 636 26.00 14.72 1.65
CA ARG A 636 24.74 15.45 1.45
C ARG A 636 23.70 15.13 2.52
N LEU A 637 23.78 13.95 3.14
CA LEU A 637 22.83 13.42 4.12
C LEU A 637 23.21 13.64 5.60
N LYS A 638 24.36 14.27 5.91
CA LYS A 638 24.94 14.30 7.28
C LYS A 638 24.08 14.97 8.36
N ASP A 639 23.68 14.18 9.37
CA ASP A 639 23.78 14.45 10.82
C ASP A 639 23.88 13.10 11.60
N LYS A 640 24.44 13.14 12.83
CA LYS A 640 25.21 12.09 13.57
C LYS A 640 24.50 10.78 13.99
N LEU A 641 25.30 9.72 14.14
CA LEU A 641 24.94 8.28 14.26
C LEU A 641 25.46 7.54 15.50
N ASN A 642 24.71 6.54 16.00
CA ASN A 642 25.21 5.46 16.86
C ASN A 642 24.19 4.29 16.98
N ILE A 643 24.61 3.02 16.86
CA ILE A 643 23.78 1.82 17.14
C ILE A 643 24.48 0.88 18.15
N LYS A 644 23.71 0.28 19.08
CA LYS A 644 24.21 -0.56 20.20
C LYS A 644 23.70 -2.02 20.17
N LYS A 645 24.58 -2.92 20.63
CA LYS A 645 24.56 -4.40 20.66
C LYS A 645 23.50 -5.14 21.54
N ALA A 646 22.61 -4.45 22.25
CA ALA A 646 22.07 -4.96 23.54
C ALA A 646 20.72 -5.74 23.53
N PHE A 647 20.21 -6.29 22.42
CA PHE A 647 18.80 -6.76 22.37
C PHE A 647 18.51 -8.11 23.03
N ILE A 648 19.39 -9.11 22.88
CA ILE A 648 19.14 -10.49 23.38
C ILE A 648 19.16 -10.53 24.92
N GLU A 649 20.10 -9.81 25.52
CA GLU A 649 20.23 -9.70 26.98
C GLU A 649 19.03 -8.95 27.59
N LYS A 650 18.53 -7.90 26.91
CA LYS A 650 17.29 -7.19 27.30
C LYS A 650 16.06 -8.11 27.28
N ILE A 651 15.96 -9.05 26.36
CA ILE A 651 14.85 -10.03 26.34
C ILE A 651 14.95 -10.97 27.54
N ALA A 652 16.14 -11.51 27.84
CA ALA A 652 16.33 -12.43 28.96
C ALA A 652 16.07 -11.75 30.31
N GLN A 653 16.53 -10.52 30.48
CA GLN A 653 16.27 -9.71 31.67
C GLN A 653 14.77 -9.42 31.83
N ARG A 654 14.07 -9.03 30.76
CA ARG A 654 12.63 -8.72 30.77
C ARG A 654 11.75 -9.89 31.22
N PHE A 655 12.15 -11.12 30.92
CA PHE A 655 11.39 -12.32 31.27
C PHE A 655 11.98 -13.12 32.45
N GLY A 656 12.96 -12.55 33.17
CA GLY A 656 13.54 -13.16 34.38
C GLY A 656 14.33 -14.44 34.11
N LEU A 657 15.03 -14.53 32.98
CA LEU A 657 15.75 -15.72 32.52
C LEU A 657 17.26 -15.50 32.34
N SER A 658 17.81 -14.40 32.86
CA SER A 658 19.23 -14.06 32.75
C SER A 658 20.16 -15.16 33.30
N ASP A 659 19.79 -15.77 34.43
CA ASP A 659 20.58 -16.83 35.11
C ASP A 659 20.04 -18.25 34.86
N ALA A 660 19.16 -18.43 33.87
CA ALA A 660 18.52 -19.71 33.63
C ALA A 660 19.49 -20.74 33.02
N LYS A 661 19.42 -22.00 33.46
CA LYS A 661 20.30 -23.08 32.97
C LYS A 661 20.29 -23.16 31.42
N PRO A 662 21.45 -23.20 30.74
CA PRO A 662 21.52 -23.18 29.28
C PRO A 662 20.85 -24.40 28.64
N LEU A 663 20.30 -24.24 27.44
CA LEU A 663 19.76 -25.33 26.62
C LEU A 663 20.44 -25.36 25.24
N ASN A 664 20.61 -26.56 24.69
CA ASN A 664 21.29 -26.77 23.39
C ASN A 664 20.34 -26.85 22.20
N LEU A 665 19.02 -26.85 22.45
CA LEU A 665 17.98 -26.89 21.43
C LEU A 665 16.87 -25.88 21.77
N PRO A 666 16.28 -25.19 20.78
CA PRO A 666 15.17 -24.28 21.02
C PRO A 666 13.91 -25.03 21.49
N VAL A 667 13.65 -26.21 20.92
CA VAL A 667 12.60 -27.15 21.32
C VAL A 667 13.11 -28.59 21.14
N GLN A 668 12.59 -29.53 21.93
CA GLN A 668 12.99 -30.94 21.85
C GLN A 668 12.44 -31.61 20.58
N LYS A 669 13.13 -32.64 20.07
CA LYS A 669 12.66 -33.44 18.92
C LYS A 669 11.27 -34.01 19.22
N GLY A 670 10.34 -33.83 18.29
CA GLY A 670 8.96 -34.31 18.46
C GLY A 670 8.08 -33.41 19.32
N PHE A 671 8.61 -32.33 19.93
CA PHE A 671 7.78 -31.32 20.58
C PHE A 671 6.90 -30.62 19.54
N ARG A 672 5.58 -30.79 19.70
CA ARG A 672 4.55 -30.14 18.89
C ARG A 672 3.60 -29.45 19.87
N PRO A 673 3.50 -28.10 19.85
CA PRO A 673 2.50 -27.42 20.65
C PRO A 673 1.12 -27.73 20.06
N LEU A 674 0.20 -28.21 20.90
CA LEU A 674 -1.12 -28.72 20.51
C LEU A 674 -2.24 -28.01 21.29
N LYS A 675 -3.45 -27.95 20.72
CA LYS A 675 -4.63 -27.34 21.38
C LYS A 675 -5.01 -28.02 22.69
N ASN A 676 -4.73 -29.31 22.85
CA ASN A 676 -4.99 -30.03 24.10
C ASN A 676 -4.06 -29.60 25.25
N MET A 677 -3.00 -28.83 24.96
CA MET A 677 -2.11 -28.23 25.96
C MET A 677 -2.56 -26.83 26.40
N CYS A 678 -3.66 -26.31 25.83
CA CYS A 678 -4.29 -25.08 26.28
C CYS A 678 -4.96 -25.26 27.66
N PRO A 679 -5.12 -24.20 28.46
CA PRO A 679 -5.79 -24.28 29.76
C PRO A 679 -7.22 -24.81 29.62
N VAL A 680 -7.53 -25.90 30.32
CA VAL A 680 -8.89 -26.46 30.38
C VAL A 680 -9.64 -25.88 31.59
N ASN A 681 -8.94 -25.78 32.73
CA ASN A 681 -9.47 -25.33 34.01
C ASN A 681 -9.32 -23.81 34.20
N GLU A 682 -10.19 -23.21 35.00
CA GLU A 682 -10.20 -21.75 35.24
C GLU A 682 -8.96 -21.27 36.02
N GLU A 683 -8.41 -22.12 36.90
CA GLU A 683 -7.18 -21.85 37.65
C GLU A 683 -5.96 -21.69 36.71
N ASP A 684 -5.82 -22.60 35.74
CA ASP A 684 -4.75 -22.52 34.74
C ASP A 684 -4.94 -21.29 33.81
N ARG A 685 -6.19 -20.88 33.54
CA ARG A 685 -6.47 -19.67 32.74
C ARG A 685 -6.05 -18.41 33.48
N GLU A 686 -6.37 -18.31 34.76
CA GLU A 686 -6.04 -17.15 35.58
C GLU A 686 -4.53 -17.03 35.82
N GLU A 687 -3.82 -18.16 36.00
CA GLU A 687 -2.36 -18.17 36.05
C GLU A 687 -1.74 -17.70 34.71
N MET A 688 -2.23 -18.24 33.58
CA MET A 688 -1.73 -17.88 32.25
C MET A 688 -2.05 -16.44 31.84
N ARG A 689 -3.13 -15.84 32.38
CA ARG A 689 -3.51 -14.45 32.13
C ARG A 689 -2.46 -13.45 32.62
N ARG A 690 -1.71 -13.80 33.67
CA ARG A 690 -0.64 -12.96 34.25
C ARG A 690 0.68 -13.07 33.49
N ILE A 691 0.81 -14.05 32.60
CA ILE A 691 2.04 -14.31 31.85
C ILE A 691 2.05 -13.47 30.57
N PRO A 692 3.13 -12.70 30.28
CA PRO A 692 3.25 -11.86 29.10
C PRO A 692 3.58 -12.65 27.81
N TYR A 693 2.82 -13.72 27.53
CA TYR A 693 3.10 -14.69 26.47
C TYR A 693 3.21 -14.04 25.07
N ARG A 694 2.22 -13.23 24.69
CA ARG A 694 2.19 -12.55 23.39
C ARG A 694 3.39 -11.63 23.19
N SER A 695 3.78 -10.92 24.25
CA SER A 695 4.95 -10.04 24.21
C SER A 695 6.24 -10.84 24.02
N ALA A 696 6.39 -11.97 24.72
CA ALA A 696 7.56 -12.83 24.60
C ALA A 696 7.67 -13.44 23.19
N VAL A 697 6.57 -13.98 22.67
CA VAL A 697 6.52 -14.52 21.30
C VAL A 697 6.82 -13.43 20.27
N GLY A 698 6.28 -12.21 20.43
CA GLY A 698 6.58 -11.08 19.56
C GLY A 698 8.07 -10.74 19.52
N SER A 699 8.72 -10.65 20.69
CA SER A 699 10.16 -10.44 20.79
C SER A 699 10.97 -11.57 20.12
N LEU A 700 10.57 -12.83 20.33
CA LEU A 700 11.22 -13.98 19.71
C LEU A 700 11.04 -14.02 18.19
N LEU A 701 9.87 -13.59 17.67
CA LEU A 701 9.62 -13.52 16.22
C LEU A 701 10.54 -12.49 15.57
N TYR A 702 10.79 -11.36 16.22
CA TYR A 702 11.74 -10.37 15.74
C TYR A 702 13.15 -10.98 15.60
N VAL A 703 13.64 -11.64 16.66
CA VAL A 703 14.94 -12.32 16.65
C VAL A 703 14.99 -13.41 15.57
N ALA A 704 13.93 -14.21 15.44
CA ALA A 704 13.84 -15.28 14.45
C ALA A 704 13.88 -14.76 13.00
N LEU A 705 13.22 -13.62 12.74
CA LEU A 705 13.13 -13.02 11.40
C LEU A 705 14.40 -12.28 10.99
N CYS A 706 15.10 -11.67 11.95
CA CYS A 706 16.27 -10.84 11.67
C CYS A 706 17.56 -11.65 11.68
N THR A 707 17.84 -12.37 12.77
CA THR A 707 19.20 -12.88 13.05
C THR A 707 19.28 -14.37 13.36
N ARG A 708 18.18 -15.03 13.73
CA ARG A 708 18.18 -16.43 14.21
C ARG A 708 17.16 -17.33 13.48
N PRO A 709 17.39 -17.68 12.20
CA PRO A 709 16.53 -18.62 11.47
C PRO A 709 16.35 -19.97 12.16
N ASP A 710 17.34 -20.41 12.94
CA ASP A 710 17.34 -21.70 13.63
C ASP A 710 16.23 -21.83 14.70
N ILE A 711 15.65 -20.71 15.16
CA ILE A 711 14.48 -20.72 16.06
C ILE A 711 13.15 -20.47 15.33
N MET A 712 13.16 -20.26 14.02
CA MET A 712 11.99 -19.82 13.24
C MET A 712 10.79 -20.75 13.38
N TYR A 713 10.99 -22.06 13.15
CA TYR A 713 9.93 -23.05 13.29
C TYR A 713 9.34 -23.05 14.71
N ALA A 714 10.21 -23.10 15.73
CA ALA A 714 9.81 -23.19 17.14
C ALA A 714 8.97 -21.99 17.57
N THR A 715 9.41 -20.78 17.22
CA THR A 715 8.68 -19.55 17.53
C THR A 715 7.37 -19.46 16.76
N CYS A 716 7.34 -19.79 15.47
CA CYS A 716 6.11 -19.79 14.67
C CYS A 716 5.09 -20.83 15.12
N ALA A 717 5.53 -22.01 15.59
CA ALA A 717 4.66 -23.03 16.15
C ALA A 717 3.97 -22.54 17.44
N LEU A 718 4.73 -21.90 18.34
CA LEU A 718 4.20 -21.33 19.59
C LEU A 718 3.28 -20.12 19.34
N ALA A 719 3.58 -19.29 18.34
CA ALA A 719 2.76 -18.12 18.00
C ALA A 719 1.29 -18.45 17.69
N ARG A 720 0.99 -19.69 17.25
CA ARG A 720 -0.37 -20.17 16.99
C ARG A 720 -1.27 -20.11 18.23
N PHE A 721 -0.68 -20.19 19.42
CA PHE A 721 -1.40 -20.23 20.70
C PHE A 721 -1.44 -18.87 21.40
N GLY A 722 -1.13 -17.78 20.68
CA GLY A 722 -1.11 -16.43 21.25
C GLY A 722 -2.45 -15.93 21.81
N HIS A 723 -3.59 -16.51 21.41
CA HIS A 723 -4.91 -16.16 21.98
C HIS A 723 -5.23 -16.92 23.28
N ASN A 724 -4.84 -18.19 23.37
CA ASN A 724 -5.12 -19.04 24.54
C ASN A 724 -3.89 -19.92 24.87
N PRO A 725 -2.82 -19.34 25.44
CA PRO A 725 -1.60 -20.09 25.75
C PRO A 725 -1.76 -20.93 27.02
N GLY A 726 -1.10 -22.09 27.09
CA GLY A 726 -1.05 -22.94 28.27
C GLY A 726 0.36 -23.05 28.87
N LYS A 727 0.48 -23.72 30.02
CA LYS A 727 1.75 -23.87 30.74
C LYS A 727 2.84 -24.53 29.89
N ALA A 728 2.50 -25.56 29.13
CA ALA A 728 3.43 -26.22 28.22
C ALA A 728 3.92 -25.27 27.10
N HIS A 729 3.05 -24.41 26.58
CA HIS A 729 3.41 -23.39 25.59
C HIS A 729 4.39 -22.37 26.19
N TRP A 730 4.17 -21.95 27.44
CA TRP A 730 5.09 -21.05 28.13
C TRP A 730 6.45 -21.68 28.41
N THR A 731 6.48 -22.95 28.80
CA THR A 731 7.72 -23.72 28.93
C THR A 731 8.49 -23.76 27.60
N GLY A 732 7.79 -23.94 26.47
CA GLY A 732 8.40 -23.84 25.14
C GLY A 732 9.04 -22.48 24.86
N VAL A 733 8.35 -21.38 25.20
CA VAL A 733 8.90 -20.01 25.06
C VAL A 733 10.15 -19.83 25.93
N LYS A 734 10.11 -20.28 27.19
CA LYS A 734 11.26 -20.26 28.10
C LYS A 734 12.43 -21.08 27.55
N SER A 735 12.16 -22.23 26.93
CA SER A 735 13.19 -23.06 26.30
C SER A 735 13.91 -22.35 25.16
N ILE A 736 13.18 -21.62 24.31
CA ILE A 736 13.78 -20.82 23.23
C ILE A 736 14.67 -19.71 23.82
N ILE A 737 14.21 -18.99 24.85
CA ILE A 737 15.00 -17.92 25.48
C ILE A 737 16.28 -18.50 26.12
N ARG A 738 16.18 -19.64 26.82
CA ARG A 738 17.35 -20.34 27.40
C ARG A 738 18.33 -20.82 26.34
N TYR A 739 17.83 -21.27 25.19
CA TYR A 739 18.66 -21.62 24.05
C TYR A 739 19.37 -20.40 23.46
N LEU A 740 18.66 -19.29 23.28
CA LEU A 740 19.25 -18.03 22.80
C LEU A 740 20.32 -17.51 23.76
N MET A 741 20.12 -17.60 25.08
CA MET A 741 21.13 -17.24 26.09
C MET A 741 22.36 -18.14 26.01
N ALA A 742 22.16 -19.46 25.85
CA ALA A 742 23.26 -20.41 25.68
C ALA A 742 24.02 -20.25 24.36
N SER A 743 23.39 -19.64 23.34
CA SER A 743 23.94 -19.41 22.00
C SER A 743 24.06 -17.92 21.67
N ARG A 744 24.19 -17.06 22.69
CA ARG A 744 24.20 -15.60 22.52
C ARG A 744 25.40 -15.10 21.72
N ASP A 745 26.49 -15.86 21.77
CA ASP A 745 27.74 -15.53 21.09
C ASP A 745 27.73 -15.95 19.61
N MET A 746 26.82 -16.86 19.22
CA MET A 746 26.67 -17.34 17.84
C MET A 746 26.00 -16.26 16.97
N CYS A 747 26.59 -15.98 15.82
CA CYS A 747 26.10 -15.02 14.83
C CYS A 747 26.13 -15.62 13.42
N PHE A 748 25.62 -14.87 12.45
CA PHE A 748 25.87 -15.19 11.05
C PHE A 748 27.33 -14.93 10.72
N ASN A 749 28.04 -15.97 10.30
CA ASN A 749 29.38 -15.82 9.78
C ASN A 749 29.31 -15.63 8.26
N TYR A 750 29.27 -14.37 7.83
CA TYR A 750 29.42 -14.02 6.42
C TYR A 750 30.90 -14.06 6.05
N TRP A 751 31.40 -15.26 5.71
CA TRP A 751 32.78 -15.46 5.26
C TRP A 751 32.77 -16.14 3.88
N PHE A 752 33.47 -15.58 2.89
CA PHE A 752 33.54 -16.15 1.54
C PHE A 752 34.93 -16.79 1.34
N PRO A 753 35.03 -18.13 1.21
CA PRO A 753 36.32 -18.83 1.16
C PRO A 753 37.09 -18.68 -0.16
N SER A 754 36.51 -18.15 -1.24
CA SER A 754 37.05 -18.30 -2.60
C SER A 754 37.69 -17.04 -3.16
N SER A 755 38.85 -17.21 -3.81
CA SER A 755 39.53 -16.23 -4.66
C SER A 755 38.87 -16.04 -6.04
N GLU A 756 37.86 -16.84 -6.38
CA GLU A 756 37.10 -16.75 -7.63
C GLU A 756 35.59 -16.79 -7.31
N LEU A 757 34.98 -15.62 -7.21
CA LEU A 757 33.52 -15.47 -7.12
C LEU A 757 32.94 -15.69 -8.52
N SER A 758 32.13 -16.73 -8.71
CA SER A 758 31.43 -16.93 -9.97
C SER A 758 30.10 -16.15 -9.99
N VAL A 759 29.66 -15.72 -11.18
CA VAL A 759 28.34 -15.07 -11.33
C VAL A 759 27.21 -15.98 -10.85
N VAL A 760 27.38 -17.31 -10.95
CA VAL A 760 26.39 -18.31 -10.48
C VAL A 760 26.17 -18.21 -8.97
N ASP A 761 27.22 -17.89 -8.21
CA ASP A 761 27.13 -17.77 -6.75
C ASP A 761 26.28 -16.57 -6.33
N LEU A 762 26.20 -15.53 -7.16
CA LEU A 762 25.40 -14.33 -6.91
C LEU A 762 23.91 -14.50 -7.24
N VAL A 763 23.53 -15.59 -7.91
CA VAL A 763 22.14 -15.87 -8.30
C VAL A 763 21.36 -16.46 -7.12
N PRO A 764 20.14 -15.97 -6.82
CA PRO A 764 19.33 -16.53 -5.74
C PRO A 764 19.04 -18.02 -5.99
N ASN A 765 19.29 -18.88 -5.01
CA ASN A 765 19.03 -20.32 -5.08
C ASN A 765 18.67 -20.84 -3.68
N GLY A 766 18.08 -22.02 -3.52
CA GLY A 766 17.78 -22.47 -2.16
C GLY A 766 16.95 -23.73 -2.05
N PHE A 767 16.29 -23.89 -0.91
CA PHE A 767 15.69 -25.13 -0.44
C PHE A 767 14.23 -24.91 -0.04
N SER A 768 13.38 -25.90 -0.31
CA SER A 768 11.97 -25.93 0.10
C SER A 768 11.63 -27.28 0.72
N ASP A 769 10.74 -27.26 1.72
CA ASP A 769 10.21 -28.46 2.40
C ASP A 769 8.78 -28.21 2.92
N ALA A 770 8.02 -29.28 3.16
CA ALA A 770 6.73 -29.22 3.84
C ALA A 770 6.48 -30.40 4.79
N ALA A 771 6.22 -30.08 6.07
CA ALA A 771 5.68 -31.04 7.02
C ALA A 771 4.17 -31.22 6.78
N PHE A 772 3.80 -32.36 6.20
CA PHE A 772 2.41 -32.73 5.93
C PHE A 772 1.61 -32.99 7.22
N ASN A 773 0.37 -32.49 7.24
CA ASN A 773 -0.69 -32.88 8.18
C ASN A 773 -0.38 -32.61 9.68
N ASP A 774 -0.61 -31.37 10.13
CA ASP A 774 -0.60 -31.00 11.55
C ASP A 774 -1.78 -31.64 12.29
N ALA A 775 -1.55 -32.05 13.54
CA ALA A 775 -2.53 -32.82 14.32
C ALA A 775 -3.75 -31.99 14.77
N ASP A 776 -3.65 -30.66 14.85
CA ASP A 776 -4.73 -29.81 15.38
C ASP A 776 -5.73 -29.32 14.33
N ASP A 777 -5.31 -29.19 13.08
CA ASP A 777 -6.12 -28.60 12.00
C ASP A 777 -5.93 -29.27 10.62
N GLY A 778 -5.11 -30.32 10.55
CA GLY A 778 -4.78 -31.05 9.32
C GLY A 778 -3.92 -30.26 8.33
N ARG A 779 -3.54 -29.01 8.64
CA ARG A 779 -2.81 -28.15 7.70
C ARG A 779 -1.33 -28.48 7.71
N SER A 780 -0.67 -28.31 6.57
CA SER A 780 0.76 -28.58 6.46
C SER A 780 1.58 -27.36 6.84
N THR A 781 2.75 -27.56 7.45
CA THR A 781 3.72 -26.48 7.72
C THR A 781 4.75 -26.44 6.60
N MET A 782 4.80 -25.34 5.87
CA MET A 782 5.71 -25.13 4.74
C MET A 782 6.91 -24.31 5.17
N GLY A 783 8.07 -24.62 4.63
CA GLY A 783 9.32 -23.94 4.93
C GLY A 783 10.18 -23.74 3.69
N TYR A 784 10.97 -22.68 3.70
CA TYR A 784 12.03 -22.48 2.70
C TYR A 784 13.21 -21.73 3.29
N VAL A 785 14.36 -21.89 2.63
CA VAL A 785 15.58 -21.11 2.87
C VAL A 785 16.17 -20.72 1.52
N LEU A 786 16.22 -19.41 1.26
CA LEU A 786 16.82 -18.79 0.09
C LEU A 786 18.25 -18.37 0.42
N TYR A 787 19.17 -18.77 -0.44
CA TYR A 787 20.59 -18.45 -0.41
C TYR A 787 20.98 -17.53 -1.56
N MET A 788 22.03 -16.76 -1.32
CA MET A 788 22.74 -15.98 -2.31
C MET A 788 24.16 -15.72 -1.82
N ALA A 789 25.15 -15.82 -2.72
CA ALA A 789 26.58 -15.76 -2.41
C ALA A 789 26.98 -16.72 -1.27
N GLY A 790 26.33 -17.89 -1.20
CA GLY A 790 26.56 -18.86 -0.12
C GLY A 790 25.87 -18.53 1.22
N TYR A 791 25.18 -17.39 1.34
CA TYR A 791 24.54 -16.94 2.59
C TYR A 791 23.02 -17.04 2.55
N PRO A 792 22.35 -17.41 3.67
CA PRO A 792 20.89 -17.39 3.75
C PRO A 792 20.36 -15.95 3.83
N ILE A 793 19.63 -15.51 2.81
CA ILE A 793 19.10 -14.13 2.66
C ILE A 793 17.61 -14.02 2.96
N SER A 794 16.84 -15.10 2.86
CA SER A 794 15.41 -15.15 3.17
C SER A 794 15.03 -16.54 3.66
N TRP A 795 14.21 -16.63 4.70
CA TRP A 795 13.72 -17.90 5.22
C TRP A 795 12.33 -17.73 5.79
N ARG A 796 11.59 -18.85 5.87
CA ARG A 796 10.22 -18.80 6.36
C ARG A 796 9.78 -20.14 6.92
N SER A 797 8.98 -20.10 7.99
CA SER A 797 8.12 -21.20 8.45
C SER A 797 6.68 -20.72 8.47
N LYS A 798 5.77 -21.42 7.78
CA LYS A 798 4.37 -20.97 7.67
C LYS A 798 3.39 -22.13 7.48
N VAL A 799 2.31 -22.11 8.23
CA VAL A 799 1.17 -23.02 8.03
C VAL A 799 0.43 -22.67 6.74
N ALA A 800 0.13 -23.69 5.94
CA ALA A 800 -0.66 -23.56 4.72
C ALA A 800 -2.06 -23.03 5.02
N LYS A 801 -2.62 -22.19 4.13
CA LYS A 801 -4.00 -21.68 4.31
C LYS A 801 -5.07 -22.75 4.09
N THR A 802 -4.75 -23.75 3.27
CA THR A 802 -5.63 -24.85 2.88
C THR A 802 -5.04 -26.16 3.37
N VAL A 803 -5.91 -27.10 3.73
CA VAL A 803 -5.52 -28.48 4.05
C VAL A 803 -5.11 -29.17 2.75
N ALA A 804 -3.90 -29.71 2.71
CA ALA A 804 -3.43 -30.52 1.60
C ALA A 804 -4.00 -31.93 1.73
N GLN A 805 -4.38 -32.55 0.62
CA GLN A 805 -4.91 -33.91 0.58
C GLN A 805 -3.80 -34.98 0.52
N SER A 806 -2.56 -34.57 0.22
CA SER A 806 -1.40 -35.46 0.16
C SER A 806 -0.11 -34.72 0.53
N SER A 807 0.93 -35.48 0.88
CA SER A 807 2.29 -34.94 1.08
C SER A 807 2.80 -34.24 -0.17
N PHE A 808 2.56 -34.80 -1.35
CA PHE A 808 2.87 -34.17 -2.64
C PHE A 808 2.25 -32.78 -2.77
N GLU A 809 0.95 -32.63 -2.45
CA GLU A 809 0.29 -31.34 -2.56
C GLU A 809 0.87 -30.31 -1.57
N ALA A 810 1.21 -30.73 -0.35
CA ALA A 810 1.85 -29.86 0.64
C ALA A 810 3.22 -29.34 0.15
N GLU A 811 4.07 -30.24 -0.34
CA GLU A 811 5.38 -29.93 -0.91
C GLU A 811 5.28 -29.01 -2.13
N TRP A 812 4.30 -29.27 -3.01
CA TRP A 812 4.08 -28.45 -4.20
C TRP A 812 3.64 -27.03 -3.85
N VAL A 813 2.81 -26.85 -2.81
CA VAL A 813 2.42 -25.51 -2.34
C VAL A 813 3.60 -24.78 -1.70
N ALA A 814 4.46 -25.49 -0.95
CA ALA A 814 5.68 -24.93 -0.39
C ALA A 814 6.61 -24.45 -1.51
N LEU A 815 6.86 -25.30 -2.51
CA LEU A 815 7.72 -25.00 -3.67
C LEU A 815 7.20 -23.79 -4.47
N ASN A 816 5.88 -23.71 -4.72
CA ASN A 816 5.29 -22.55 -5.39
C ASN A 816 5.46 -21.26 -4.55
N GLY A 817 5.26 -21.35 -3.24
CA GLY A 817 5.52 -20.24 -2.31
C GLY A 817 6.96 -19.77 -2.36
N PHE A 818 7.91 -20.71 -2.40
CA PHE A 818 9.33 -20.44 -2.49
C PHE A 818 9.74 -19.84 -3.84
N ALA A 819 9.23 -20.36 -4.96
CA ALA A 819 9.54 -19.85 -6.30
C ALA A 819 9.13 -18.39 -6.47
N ARG A 820 8.04 -17.94 -5.82
CA ARG A 820 7.63 -16.52 -5.83
C ARG A 820 8.64 -15.63 -5.10
N GLU A 821 9.22 -16.11 -4.00
CA GLU A 821 10.27 -15.40 -3.28
C GLU A 821 11.54 -15.31 -4.13
N VAL A 822 11.90 -16.39 -4.84
CA VAL A 822 13.04 -16.42 -5.77
C VAL A 822 12.84 -15.44 -6.92
N VAL A 823 11.66 -15.40 -7.55
CA VAL A 823 11.35 -14.43 -8.62
C VAL A 823 11.50 -13.00 -8.11
N TRP A 824 11.03 -12.71 -6.89
CA TRP A 824 11.23 -11.39 -6.29
C TRP A 824 12.72 -11.07 -6.09
N ALA A 825 13.52 -12.00 -5.56
CA ALA A 825 14.95 -11.80 -5.38
C ALA A 825 15.69 -11.61 -6.72
N ARG A 826 15.27 -12.32 -7.77
CA ARG A 826 15.78 -12.16 -9.14
C ARG A 826 15.41 -10.79 -9.73
N ASP A 827 14.21 -10.29 -9.48
CA ASP A 827 13.81 -8.95 -9.94
C ASP A 827 14.69 -7.86 -9.28
N VAL A 828 15.02 -8.01 -7.99
CA VAL A 828 15.91 -7.06 -7.30
C VAL A 828 17.35 -7.20 -7.80
N PHE A 829 17.85 -8.44 -7.98
CA PHE A 829 19.14 -8.68 -8.63
C PHE A 829 19.21 -7.98 -10.00
N ALA A 830 18.16 -8.11 -10.81
CA ALA A 830 18.12 -7.55 -12.16
C ALA A 830 18.14 -6.02 -12.18
N HIS A 831 17.66 -5.38 -11.11
CA HIS A 831 17.72 -3.93 -10.99
C HIS A 831 19.14 -3.40 -10.73
N ILE A 832 20.01 -4.19 -10.09
CA ILE A 832 21.39 -3.79 -9.72
C ILE A 832 22.41 -4.28 -10.75
N PHE A 833 22.29 -5.54 -11.18
CA PHE A 833 23.25 -6.22 -12.06
C PHE A 833 22.75 -6.41 -13.49
N GLY A 834 21.50 -6.04 -13.79
CA GLY A 834 20.86 -6.31 -15.08
C GLY A 834 20.27 -7.74 -15.18
N PRO A 835 19.55 -8.04 -16.28
CA PRO A 835 18.81 -9.30 -16.42
C PRO A 835 19.69 -10.55 -16.24
N CYS A 836 19.31 -11.41 -15.30
CA CYS A 836 20.02 -12.67 -15.04
C CYS A 836 19.58 -13.76 -16.01
N LYS A 837 20.47 -14.16 -16.93
CA LYS A 837 20.24 -15.32 -17.84
C LYS A 837 20.48 -16.68 -17.18
N ILE A 838 21.12 -16.70 -16.02
CA ILE A 838 21.39 -17.93 -15.27
C ILE A 838 20.13 -18.30 -14.48
N SER A 839 19.73 -19.56 -14.56
CA SER A 839 18.56 -20.11 -13.87
C SER A 839 18.82 -20.26 -12.36
N SER A 840 17.80 -19.99 -11.54
CA SER A 840 17.87 -20.17 -10.09
C SER A 840 17.59 -21.62 -9.70
N THR A 841 18.52 -22.27 -8.99
CA THR A 841 18.36 -23.67 -8.55
C THR A 841 17.47 -23.78 -7.30
N LEU A 842 16.35 -24.50 -7.43
CA LEU A 842 15.43 -24.84 -6.34
C LEU A 842 15.62 -26.30 -5.95
N ARG A 843 16.02 -26.55 -4.71
CA ARG A 843 16.30 -27.89 -4.19
C ARG A 843 15.11 -28.39 -3.37
N ILE A 844 14.69 -29.62 -3.65
CA ILE A 844 13.58 -30.31 -2.98
C ILE A 844 13.99 -31.76 -2.68
N ASP A 845 13.36 -32.42 -1.72
CA ASP A 845 13.61 -33.83 -1.41
C ASP A 845 12.49 -34.79 -1.89
N ASN A 846 11.31 -34.23 -2.19
CA ASN A 846 10.16 -35.00 -2.66
C ASN A 846 10.28 -35.43 -4.15
N GLN A 847 10.41 -36.74 -4.40
CA GLN A 847 10.51 -37.31 -5.74
C GLN A 847 9.29 -37.01 -6.63
N ALA A 848 8.07 -37.04 -6.07
CA ALA A 848 6.87 -36.81 -6.85
C ALA A 848 6.80 -35.36 -7.35
N CYS A 849 7.20 -34.39 -6.52
CA CYS A 849 7.35 -33.00 -6.95
C CYS A 849 8.37 -32.86 -8.09
N PHE A 850 9.53 -33.51 -7.98
CA PHE A 850 10.54 -33.46 -9.05
C PHE A 850 10.01 -33.97 -10.40
N ILE A 851 9.35 -35.14 -10.43
CA ILE A 851 8.79 -35.72 -11.67
C ILE A 851 7.70 -34.82 -12.26
N HIS A 852 6.84 -34.24 -11.41
CA HIS A 852 5.72 -33.43 -11.86
C HIS A 852 6.08 -32.02 -12.35
N VAL A 853 7.30 -31.55 -12.08
CA VAL A 853 7.82 -30.32 -12.70
C VAL A 853 8.04 -30.52 -14.20
N GLU A 854 8.39 -31.74 -14.64
CA GLU A 854 8.68 -32.07 -16.04
C GLU A 854 7.44 -32.58 -16.81
N GLN A 855 6.44 -33.15 -16.13
CA GLN A 855 5.27 -33.79 -16.78
C GLN A 855 3.96 -32.97 -16.66
N ARG A 856 3.22 -32.86 -17.79
CA ARG A 856 1.91 -32.19 -17.83
C ARG A 856 0.78 -33.12 -17.36
N VAL A 857 0.41 -33.00 -16.08
CA VAL A 857 -0.86 -33.47 -15.46
C VAL A 857 -1.10 -35.00 -15.49
N THR A 858 -1.29 -35.60 -14.33
CA THR A 858 -1.72 -37.01 -14.15
C THR A 858 -3.12 -37.09 -13.55
N GLU A 859 -3.75 -38.27 -13.56
CA GLU A 859 -5.08 -38.45 -12.94
C GLU A 859 -5.13 -38.05 -11.45
N ALA A 860 -4.00 -38.21 -10.76
CA ALA A 860 -3.85 -37.89 -9.34
C ALA A 860 -3.82 -36.38 -9.05
N ASN A 861 -3.47 -35.51 -10.01
CA ASN A 861 -3.28 -34.07 -9.78
C ASN A 861 -4.24 -33.15 -10.56
N LYS A 862 -5.22 -33.72 -11.27
CA LYS A 862 -6.22 -33.03 -12.10
C LYS A 862 -7.06 -31.94 -11.38
N HIS A 863 -7.12 -31.99 -10.05
CA HIS A 863 -7.91 -31.09 -9.20
C HIS A 863 -7.18 -29.77 -8.83
N PHE A 864 -5.89 -29.62 -9.13
CA PHE A 864 -5.03 -28.54 -8.59
C PHE A 864 -4.59 -27.47 -9.61
N LYS A 865 -5.42 -27.20 -10.63
CA LYS A 865 -5.00 -26.56 -11.90
C LYS A 865 -4.22 -25.22 -11.82
N PRO A 866 -4.58 -24.19 -11.02
CA PRO A 866 -3.91 -22.88 -11.12
C PRO A 866 -2.47 -22.84 -10.58
N LYS A 867 -2.17 -23.61 -9.52
CA LYS A 867 -0.86 -23.60 -8.85
C LYS A 867 0.21 -24.45 -9.56
N PHE A 868 -0.20 -25.30 -10.51
CA PHE A 868 0.69 -26.09 -11.36
C PHE A 868 1.37 -25.25 -12.44
N PHE A 869 0.65 -24.32 -13.06
CA PHE A 869 1.16 -23.60 -14.24
C PHE A 869 2.34 -22.68 -13.93
N LEU A 870 2.39 -22.06 -12.74
CA LEU A 870 3.50 -21.16 -12.42
C LEU A 870 4.85 -21.88 -12.41
N MET A 871 4.95 -23.02 -11.71
CA MET A 871 6.22 -23.77 -11.65
C MET A 871 6.66 -24.28 -13.02
N VAL A 872 5.71 -24.84 -13.78
CA VAL A 872 5.98 -25.33 -15.15
C VAL A 872 6.41 -24.19 -16.06
N GLN A 873 5.78 -23.02 -15.93
CA GLN A 873 6.16 -21.83 -16.70
C GLN A 873 7.56 -21.35 -16.33
N LEU A 874 7.87 -21.19 -15.03
CA LEU A 874 9.19 -20.71 -14.59
C LEU A 874 10.33 -21.64 -15.04
N VAL A 875 10.10 -22.96 -15.09
CA VAL A 875 11.08 -23.94 -15.58
C VAL A 875 11.19 -23.90 -17.10
N ARG A 876 10.05 -23.82 -17.81
CA ARG A 876 10.03 -23.68 -19.28
C ARG A 876 10.74 -22.41 -19.74
N ASP A 877 10.54 -21.31 -19.03
CA ASP A 877 11.14 -20.01 -19.33
C ASP A 877 12.61 -19.93 -18.83
N GLN A 878 13.17 -21.03 -18.31
CA GLN A 878 14.54 -21.14 -17.78
C GLN A 878 14.87 -20.13 -16.66
N ILE A 879 13.84 -19.67 -15.95
CA ILE A 879 13.99 -18.76 -14.81
C ILE A 879 14.45 -19.53 -13.57
N VAL A 880 13.93 -20.75 -13.39
CA VAL A 880 14.28 -21.65 -12.28
C VAL A 880 14.55 -23.07 -12.78
N THR A 881 15.45 -23.78 -12.09
CA THR A 881 15.73 -25.20 -12.31
C THR A 881 15.47 -25.94 -11.03
N VAL A 882 14.70 -27.03 -11.07
CA VAL A 882 14.40 -27.83 -9.87
C VAL A 882 15.34 -29.03 -9.81
N VAL A 883 15.94 -29.27 -8.64
CA VAL A 883 16.86 -30.39 -8.40
C VAL A 883 16.41 -31.16 -7.18
N LYS A 884 16.47 -32.49 -7.26
CA LYS A 884 16.22 -33.36 -6.11
C LYS A 884 17.50 -33.56 -5.29
N ILE A 885 17.38 -33.46 -3.96
CA ILE A 885 18.44 -33.73 -2.98
C ILE A 885 17.97 -34.74 -1.92
N ASN A 886 18.87 -35.20 -1.06
CA ASN A 886 18.51 -36.02 0.09
C ASN A 886 17.92 -35.14 1.21
N SER A 887 16.91 -35.62 1.95
CA SER A 887 16.32 -34.88 3.09
C SER A 887 17.36 -34.50 4.15
N THR A 888 18.44 -35.28 4.33
CA THR A 888 19.52 -34.92 5.27
C THR A 888 20.31 -33.66 4.87
N GLU A 889 20.26 -33.30 3.59
CA GLU A 889 20.91 -32.14 3.00
C GLU A 889 19.92 -30.99 2.78
N ASN A 890 18.62 -31.22 3.03
CA ASN A 890 17.58 -30.23 2.83
C ASN A 890 17.51 -29.26 4.01
N CYS A 891 18.23 -28.13 3.89
CA CYS A 891 18.24 -27.11 4.95
C CYS A 891 16.83 -26.62 5.34
N ALA A 892 15.83 -26.70 4.45
CA ALA A 892 14.46 -26.30 4.77
C ALA A 892 13.75 -27.16 5.82
N ASP A 893 14.26 -28.36 6.15
CA ASP A 893 13.73 -29.24 7.20
C ASP A 893 13.66 -28.56 8.57
N ILE A 894 14.67 -27.71 8.89
CA ILE A 894 14.70 -26.96 10.15
C ILE A 894 13.55 -25.93 10.26
N MET A 895 12.94 -25.57 9.12
CA MET A 895 11.84 -24.62 9.04
C MET A 895 10.46 -25.28 9.15
N THR A 896 10.35 -26.60 9.02
CA THR A 896 9.06 -27.31 8.97
C THR A 896 8.79 -28.18 10.18
N LYS A 897 9.83 -28.63 10.89
CA LYS A 897 9.71 -29.59 12.01
C LYS A 897 10.82 -29.45 13.06
N ALA A 898 10.53 -29.95 14.27
CA ALA A 898 11.50 -30.01 15.36
C ALA A 898 12.51 -31.16 15.15
N LEU A 899 13.79 -30.81 14.97
CA LEU A 899 14.88 -31.76 14.68
C LEU A 899 15.56 -32.27 15.96
N GLY A 900 16.21 -33.44 15.88
CA GLY A 900 17.06 -33.97 16.94
C GLY A 900 18.44 -33.32 16.97
N LYS A 901 19.14 -33.37 18.11
CA LYS A 901 20.42 -32.65 18.33
C LYS A 901 21.46 -32.76 17.20
N PRO A 902 21.79 -33.95 16.66
CA PRO A 902 22.78 -34.05 15.58
C PRO A 902 22.30 -33.42 14.27
N SER A 903 21.03 -33.67 13.90
CA SER A 903 20.41 -33.14 12.68
C SER A 903 20.20 -31.62 12.78
N PHE A 904 19.73 -31.11 13.91
CA PHE A 904 19.59 -29.68 14.17
C PHE A 904 20.94 -28.96 14.07
N GLY A 905 22.00 -29.50 14.68
CA GLY A 905 23.35 -28.93 14.58
C GLY A 905 23.89 -28.91 13.14
N ALA A 906 23.64 -29.96 12.35
CA ALA A 906 24.02 -30.01 10.95
C ALA A 906 23.27 -28.96 10.10
N HIS A 907 21.95 -28.86 10.25
CA HIS A 907 21.12 -27.90 9.51
C HIS A 907 21.39 -26.45 9.94
N ARG A 908 21.69 -26.21 11.22
CA ARG A 908 22.09 -24.90 11.73
C ARG A 908 23.42 -24.44 11.12
N ARG A 909 24.39 -25.35 10.93
CA ARG A 909 25.64 -25.02 10.22
C ARG A 909 25.40 -24.69 8.75
N LEU A 910 24.45 -25.37 8.09
CA LEU A 910 24.03 -24.99 6.72
C LEU A 910 23.40 -23.59 6.67
N LEU A 911 22.82 -23.10 7.77
CA LEU A 911 22.35 -21.71 7.93
C LEU A 911 23.48 -20.73 8.28
N MET A 912 24.75 -21.15 8.27
CA MET A 912 25.91 -20.31 8.62
C MET A 912 25.84 -19.71 10.03
N ILE A 913 25.19 -20.42 10.98
CA ILE A 913 25.17 -20.07 12.40
C ILE A 913 26.11 -21.03 13.13
N ASP A 914 27.30 -20.52 13.47
CA ASP A 914 28.29 -21.21 14.29
C ASP A 914 28.89 -20.26 15.34
N VAL A 915 29.76 -20.79 16.19
CA VAL A 915 30.49 -20.03 17.23
C VAL A 915 31.53 -19.11 16.60
#